data_AF-A0A1Q7STS5-F1
#
_entry.id   AF-A0A1Q7STS5-F1
#
_cell.length_a   1.000
_cell.length_b   1.000
_cell.length_c   1.000
_cell.angle_alpha   90.00
_cell.angle_beta   90.00
_cell.angle_gamma   90.00
#
_symmetry.space_group_name_H-M   'P 1'
#
loop_
_entity.id
_entity.type
_entity.pdbx_description
1 polymer ?
#
loop_
_entity_poly.entity_id
_entity_poly.type
_entity_poly.pdbx_seq_one_letter_code
_entity_poly.pdbx_strand_id
1 'polypeptide(L)'
;MCIPQFCLKIGILALGVCTVRLAYAQEPNVAPQDKETFRFRFVGPRVGNRIASVAGVPGDPNIYYAGAASGGVWKSADGGNNWEPIFDKQPAAAIGAIAVAPSDPSMVWAGTGEAWAIRDSDVMGNGVYLSTDSGKSWNHVGLDETGRIGRILVHPTNPDVAYVCALGRATGPQQERGVYRTTDRGQHWERVLFADENTGCSGLTMDPHNPRILLAGMWQLEMHTWGEFSGGPGSAIYLSKDGGTKWAKLEGHGLSKPPVGKIDVVIAPTNSDRFFALIQTNDQGSLWRSDDGGEHWHTVNYQRQLIGRAGYYIRIAVSTGNENEVYVANSSFLESLDGGETFKEVPWGGDNHDIWIDPLNPDRFVITDDGGLNITTVHGRGFHRVTLPIGQMYHVAVDNQVPYYVYSNMQDGPNMRGPSLPLGSFAEMGWERRMGGCESGFTLPDPLDANIVWSSCYANEVTRWDARIKRARSVSPWIHTLDSPPNELKYRCHWTPPLAIDPFDHNSVYYGCQVIFKTINGGQSWSVISPDLSTQDPSRIVSSGGIVGDNLGQFYGEVVFAIAPSQLQQGLIWAGTNDGQIWYTKDAGATWTNVTKNVAGMPAWGTVTSIEPSHFDPGTAYVSVDFHLVDNRDPYIYKTTDFGKTWKPIVGGLPQHPLAYVRIIAEDPNVKGLLFAGTGNGIYYSLDDGVHWTALSGELPHAPVTWAVVQRQFHDLVISTYGRGLYILDDITPLEQMAQAVSDTEVRLFEPRNTFALLPGGRGLINYSLKSAPKTVPRIEILDSHGALIRKLAGPRRVGMNRAEWDLRYEAPKLVALRTAPAENPHIWEEPRFRGTDGRPVLHWGIKEAEVGPIALPGKYIVRLTIDGQTYTQPLTIVKDPKNSASDAELEASFRMQVRIRDDISKTAESVNRIEWMRKQMAVIQAMLRSEGEQRPASNGEDGSKNQQDDDIDNSNPHAKLLKSLKTMDQKMQNVEYKFISQAEALSDDKYYSSADKIYLNLIWLNAEVGTGGGDVAGGVGSGPTDTSVTLLRMLEKDLAEAENGVRTLLEKDVPEFNRVLAERRITPITAVGAPAQPSERQPE
;
A
#
# COMPACT_ATOMS: atom_id res chain seq x y z
N MET A 1 55.50 33.10 38.37
CA MET A 1 55.88 34.18 39.31
C MET A 1 54.59 34.70 39.95
N CYS A 2 54.57 34.77 41.28
CA CYS A 2 53.48 35.04 42.26
C CYS A 2 52.34 36.01 41.83
N ILE A 3 51.02 35.75 42.07
CA ILE A 3 50.20 35.93 43.33
C ILE A 3 50.23 37.40 43.84
N PRO A 4 49.15 38.09 44.34
CA PRO A 4 47.89 37.65 45.03
C PRO A 4 46.54 38.32 44.58
N GLN A 5 45.34 37.73 44.80
CA GLN A 5 44.43 37.69 46.00
C GLN A 5 43.81 39.06 46.38
N PHE A 6 42.55 39.27 46.85
CA PHE A 6 41.54 38.50 47.62
C PHE A 6 40.23 39.34 47.72
N CYS A 7 39.00 38.80 47.80
CA CYS A 7 38.19 38.49 49.01
C CYS A 7 36.68 38.45 48.56
N LEU A 8 35.69 37.72 49.11
CA LEU A 8 35.48 37.18 50.46
C LEU A 8 34.33 36.12 50.51
N LYS A 9 34.59 34.99 51.21
CA LYS A 9 33.79 34.13 52.15
C LYS A 9 32.32 33.74 51.85
N ILE A 10 31.93 32.45 51.78
CA ILE A 10 31.96 31.25 52.68
C ILE A 10 30.69 31.08 53.55
N GLY A 11 30.05 29.90 53.38
CA GLY A 11 29.20 29.18 54.35
C GLY A 11 29.17 27.67 53.99
N ILE A 12 29.36 26.80 54.98
CA ILE A 12 29.82 25.38 54.93
C ILE A 12 28.65 24.38 54.96
N LEU A 13 28.74 23.21 54.27
CA LEU A 13 28.41 21.89 54.87
C LEU A 13 28.91 20.65 54.09
N ALA A 14 29.67 19.82 54.82
CA ALA A 14 29.87 18.35 54.84
C ALA A 14 29.78 17.47 53.56
N LEU A 15 30.88 16.72 53.35
CA LEU A 15 30.99 15.52 52.49
C LEU A 15 30.19 14.32 53.04
N GLY A 16 29.43 13.68 52.15
CA GLY A 16 29.03 12.28 52.24
C GLY A 16 29.33 11.60 50.90
N VAL A 17 30.11 10.52 50.94
CA VAL A 17 30.50 9.70 49.79
C VAL A 17 29.25 9.04 49.19
N CYS A 18 28.92 9.39 47.94
CA CYS A 18 27.93 8.68 47.14
C CYS A 18 28.60 8.09 45.90
N THR A 19 28.62 6.76 45.85
CA THR A 19 28.88 5.96 44.65
C THR A 19 27.97 6.42 43.51
N VAL A 20 28.54 6.91 42.42
CA VAL A 20 27.81 7.22 41.18
C VAL A 20 27.34 5.89 40.58
N ARG A 21 26.07 5.53 40.80
CA ARG A 21 25.38 4.59 39.91
C ARG A 21 25.13 5.33 38.60
N LEU A 22 25.71 4.84 37.52
CA LEU A 22 25.29 5.14 36.16
C LEU A 22 23.80 4.82 36.05
N ALA A 23 22.95 5.83 36.07
CA ALA A 23 21.57 5.70 35.67
C ALA A 23 21.55 5.62 34.14
N TYR A 24 21.52 4.39 33.61
CA TYR A 24 20.94 4.16 32.31
C TYR A 24 19.50 4.66 32.38
N ALA A 25 19.18 5.72 31.65
CA ALA A 25 17.79 6.04 31.35
C ALA A 25 17.22 4.80 30.64
N GLN A 26 16.34 4.06 31.32
CA GLN A 26 15.53 3.06 30.66
C GLN A 26 14.62 3.82 29.71
N GLU A 27 14.81 3.61 28.41
CA GLU A 27 13.77 3.89 27.43
C GLU A 27 12.45 3.30 27.94
N PRO A 28 11.31 4.01 27.80
CA PRO A 28 10.03 3.42 28.09
C PRO A 28 9.92 2.10 27.34
N ASN A 29 9.52 1.06 28.06
CA ASN A 29 9.43 -0.31 27.57
C ASN A 29 8.39 -0.35 26.42
N VAL A 30 8.83 -0.05 25.20
CA VAL A 30 7.99 -0.10 23.99
C VAL A 30 7.61 -1.56 23.80
N ALA A 31 6.30 -1.85 23.84
CA ALA A 31 5.78 -3.18 23.56
C ALA A 31 6.38 -3.71 22.25
N PRO A 32 6.72 -5.02 22.16
CA PRO A 32 7.27 -5.59 20.94
C PRO A 32 6.37 -5.26 19.75
N GLN A 33 6.93 -4.53 18.79
CA GLN A 33 6.25 -4.03 17.60
C GLN A 33 5.59 -5.20 16.84
N ASP A 34 4.25 -5.20 16.76
CA ASP A 34 3.36 -6.19 16.10
C ASP A 34 3.49 -6.21 14.55
N LYS A 35 4.71 -6.09 14.02
CA LYS A 35 5.02 -5.78 12.61
C LYS A 35 4.46 -6.74 11.57
N GLU A 36 4.15 -7.99 11.94
CA GLU A 36 3.82 -9.03 10.95
C GLU A 36 2.40 -9.62 11.06
N THR A 37 1.52 -9.09 11.92
CA THR A 37 0.16 -9.63 12.06
C THR A 37 -0.94 -8.65 11.70
N PHE A 38 -0.81 -7.39 12.08
CA PHE A 38 -1.68 -6.35 11.54
C PHE A 38 -1.08 -5.83 10.24
N ARG A 39 -1.18 -6.60 9.15
CA ARG A 39 -0.61 -6.21 7.86
C ARG A 39 -1.64 -5.45 7.03
N PHE A 40 -1.34 -4.21 6.70
CA PHE A 40 -2.10 -3.44 5.72
C PHE A 40 -1.85 -3.99 4.32
N ARG A 41 -2.93 -4.25 3.59
CA ARG A 41 -2.90 -4.62 2.19
C ARG A 41 -3.30 -3.43 1.34
N PHE A 42 -2.43 -3.06 0.39
CA PHE A 42 -2.76 -2.07 -0.62
C PHE A 42 -3.90 -2.58 -1.52
N VAL A 43 -4.93 -1.75 -1.71
CA VAL A 43 -6.10 -2.09 -2.55
C VAL A 43 -6.28 -1.18 -3.75
N GLY A 44 -5.52 -0.09 -3.86
CA GLY A 44 -5.49 0.75 -5.05
C GLY A 44 -5.70 2.24 -4.77
N PRO A 45 -5.78 3.05 -5.83
CA PRO A 45 -5.52 2.69 -7.23
C PRO A 45 -4.01 2.50 -7.53
N ARG A 46 -3.65 1.58 -8.44
CA ARG A 46 -2.23 1.38 -8.86
C ARG A 46 -1.64 2.58 -9.61
N VAL A 47 -2.49 3.31 -10.31
CA VAL A 47 -2.15 4.57 -10.98
C VAL A 47 -2.48 5.68 -10.00
N GLY A 48 -1.44 6.17 -9.34
CA GLY A 48 -1.44 7.39 -8.54
C GLY A 48 -1.16 8.61 -9.41
N ASN A 49 -0.68 9.67 -8.77
CA ASN A 49 -0.63 11.01 -9.33
C ASN A 49 0.76 11.66 -9.08
N ARG A 50 0.78 12.86 -8.50
CA ARG A 50 1.82 13.88 -8.54
C ARG A 50 3.25 13.44 -8.18
N ILE A 51 4.17 13.67 -9.12
CA ILE A 51 5.62 13.63 -8.88
C ILE A 51 6.14 15.07 -8.84
N ALA A 52 6.78 15.44 -7.73
CA ALA A 52 7.17 16.81 -7.44
C ALA A 52 8.63 17.13 -7.81
N SER A 53 9.49 16.11 -7.92
CA SER A 53 10.92 16.28 -8.25
C SER A 53 11.50 15.09 -8.98
N VAL A 54 12.56 15.31 -9.76
CA VAL A 54 13.23 14.25 -10.53
C VAL A 54 14.73 14.50 -10.70
N ALA A 55 15.50 13.42 -10.77
CA ALA A 55 16.90 13.46 -11.21
C ALA A 55 17.25 12.20 -12.01
N GLY A 56 18.14 12.34 -12.99
CA GLY A 56 18.79 11.22 -13.68
C GLY A 56 20.28 11.17 -13.40
N VAL A 57 20.93 10.07 -13.78
CA VAL A 57 22.40 9.99 -13.81
C VAL A 57 22.89 10.55 -15.15
N PRO A 58 23.76 11.58 -15.16
CA PRO A 58 24.32 12.14 -16.38
C PRO A 58 24.93 11.08 -17.30
N GLY A 59 24.52 11.06 -18.57
CA GLY A 59 25.04 10.12 -19.56
C GLY A 59 24.58 8.66 -19.45
N ASP A 60 23.91 8.24 -18.36
CA ASP A 60 23.32 6.90 -18.23
C ASP A 60 21.80 6.96 -18.42
N PRO A 61 21.27 6.56 -19.59
CA PRO A 61 19.85 6.67 -19.92
C PRO A 61 18.94 5.74 -19.11
N ASN A 62 19.50 4.83 -18.29
CA ASN A 62 18.72 3.82 -17.58
C ASN A 62 18.30 4.24 -16.17
N ILE A 63 19.07 5.12 -15.52
CA ILE A 63 18.91 5.41 -14.10
C ILE A 63 18.19 6.74 -13.88
N TYR A 64 17.07 6.67 -13.17
CA TYR A 64 16.26 7.82 -12.75
C TYR A 64 15.80 7.66 -11.30
N TYR A 65 15.63 8.79 -10.62
CA TYR A 65 15.06 8.92 -9.29
C TYR A 65 13.89 9.90 -9.35
N ALA A 66 12.75 9.51 -8.79
CA ALA A 66 11.54 10.32 -8.75
C ALA A 66 11.14 10.58 -7.30
N GLY A 67 10.83 11.83 -6.98
CA GLY A 67 10.35 12.26 -5.68
C GLY A 67 8.86 12.55 -5.76
N ALA A 68 8.05 11.71 -5.14
CA ALA A 68 6.61 11.90 -5.07
C ALA A 68 6.26 13.05 -4.12
N ALA A 69 5.17 13.78 -4.39
CA ALA A 69 4.72 14.87 -3.54
C ALA A 69 4.44 14.44 -2.09
N SER A 70 4.03 13.19 -1.88
CA SER A 70 3.78 12.58 -0.56
C SER A 70 3.91 11.05 -0.54
N GLY A 71 4.67 10.49 -1.51
CA GLY A 71 4.77 9.03 -1.74
C GLY A 71 6.17 8.42 -1.68
N GLY A 72 7.17 9.19 -1.22
CA GLY A 72 8.57 8.79 -1.07
C GLY A 72 9.40 8.91 -2.34
N VAL A 73 10.63 8.38 -2.28
CA VAL A 73 11.57 8.30 -3.42
C VAL A 73 11.45 6.95 -4.12
N TRP A 74 11.40 7.00 -5.45
CA TRP A 74 11.35 5.85 -6.34
C TRP A 74 12.55 5.83 -7.28
N LYS A 75 13.03 4.64 -7.63
CA LYS A 75 14.17 4.45 -8.53
C LYS A 75 13.83 3.54 -9.69
N SER A 76 14.27 3.92 -10.88
CA SER A 76 14.35 3.03 -12.05
C SER A 76 15.81 2.78 -12.44
N ALA A 77 16.08 1.58 -12.94
CA ALA A 77 17.40 1.17 -13.44
C ALA A 77 17.35 0.60 -14.87
N ASP A 78 16.23 0.81 -15.58
CA ASP A 78 15.95 0.23 -16.90
C ASP A 78 15.27 1.21 -17.86
N GLY A 79 15.52 2.50 -17.70
CA GLY A 79 15.02 3.55 -18.60
C GLY A 79 13.62 4.05 -18.24
N GLY A 80 13.14 3.79 -17.03
CA GLY A 80 11.81 4.18 -16.56
C GLY A 80 10.72 3.13 -16.77
N ASN A 81 11.07 1.89 -17.11
CA ASN A 81 10.10 0.81 -17.34
C ASN A 81 9.63 0.18 -16.02
N ASN A 82 10.56 -0.04 -15.08
CA ASN A 82 10.27 -0.53 -13.74
C ASN A 82 10.76 0.45 -12.68
N TRP A 83 9.99 0.57 -11.59
CA TRP A 83 10.26 1.49 -10.49
C TRP A 83 10.09 0.80 -9.14
N GLU A 84 11.08 0.98 -8.26
CA GLU A 84 11.09 0.44 -6.91
C GLU A 84 11.00 1.58 -5.89
N PRO A 85 10.16 1.47 -4.84
CA PRO A 85 10.17 2.42 -3.74
C PRO A 85 11.41 2.18 -2.88
N ILE A 86 12.22 3.23 -2.68
CA ILE A 86 13.50 3.14 -1.97
C ILE A 86 13.54 4.01 -0.70
N PHE A 87 12.40 4.57 -0.30
CA PHE A 87 12.28 5.51 0.84
C PHE A 87 11.21 5.15 1.87
N ASP A 88 10.48 4.03 1.70
CA ASP A 88 9.31 3.67 2.52
C ASP A 88 9.59 3.50 4.04
N LYS A 89 10.86 3.37 4.42
CA LYS A 89 11.31 3.25 5.82
C LYS A 89 11.55 4.60 6.52
N GLN A 90 11.53 5.70 5.78
CA GLN A 90 11.81 7.02 6.34
C GLN A 90 10.51 7.69 6.81
N PRO A 91 10.55 8.50 7.88
CA PRO A 91 9.36 9.10 8.48
C PRO A 91 8.76 10.27 7.69
N ALA A 92 9.33 10.65 6.54
CA ALA A 92 8.81 11.70 5.68
C ALA A 92 8.58 11.15 4.28
N ALA A 93 7.39 11.37 3.73
CA ALA A 93 7.00 10.87 2.42
C ALA A 93 6.96 11.95 1.34
N ALA A 94 6.89 13.22 1.73
CA ALA A 94 6.88 14.34 0.81
C ALA A 94 8.30 14.66 0.35
N ILE A 95 8.54 14.70 -0.97
CA ILE A 95 9.87 14.92 -1.56
C ILE A 95 9.83 16.15 -2.47
N GLY A 96 10.32 17.29 -1.99
CA GLY A 96 10.39 18.53 -2.74
C GLY A 96 11.59 18.65 -3.66
N ALA A 97 12.67 17.91 -3.39
CA ALA A 97 13.88 17.95 -4.22
C ALA A 97 14.62 16.61 -4.22
N ILE A 98 15.16 16.23 -5.38
CA ILE A 98 16.14 15.15 -5.52
C ILE A 98 17.34 15.68 -6.31
N ALA A 99 18.55 15.33 -5.87
CA ALA A 99 19.77 15.62 -6.61
C ALA A 99 20.73 14.41 -6.59
N VAL A 100 21.30 14.09 -7.75
CA VAL A 100 22.37 13.11 -7.91
C VAL A 100 23.68 13.86 -8.10
N ALA A 101 24.74 13.49 -7.38
CA ALA A 101 26.03 14.15 -7.53
C ALA A 101 26.65 13.84 -8.91
N PRO A 102 26.98 14.85 -9.75
CA PRO A 102 27.50 14.58 -11.09
C PRO A 102 28.85 13.84 -11.12
N SER A 103 29.69 14.06 -10.09
CA SER A 103 31.01 13.42 -9.95
C SER A 103 30.98 12.07 -9.24
N ASP A 104 29.90 11.72 -8.56
CA ASP A 104 29.71 10.43 -7.89
C ASP A 104 28.22 10.04 -7.82
N PRO A 105 27.70 9.32 -8.82
CA PRO A 105 26.29 8.90 -8.86
C PRO A 105 25.85 7.97 -7.73
N SER A 106 26.76 7.52 -6.85
CA SER A 106 26.36 6.81 -5.62
C SER A 106 25.74 7.74 -4.58
N MET A 107 26.05 9.04 -4.65
CA MET A 107 25.49 10.05 -3.77
C MET A 107 24.18 10.63 -4.31
N VAL A 108 23.10 10.34 -3.59
CA VAL A 108 21.75 10.81 -3.91
C VAL A 108 21.20 11.54 -2.70
N TRP A 109 20.82 12.80 -2.90
CA TRP A 109 20.25 13.68 -1.89
C TRP A 109 18.75 13.78 -2.08
N ALA A 110 17.99 13.71 -0.98
CA ALA A 110 16.56 13.92 -0.96
C ALA A 110 16.21 15.03 0.04
N GLY A 111 15.59 16.10 -0.46
CA GLY A 111 15.00 17.16 0.35
C GLY A 111 13.52 16.88 0.55
N THR A 112 13.08 16.85 1.81
CA THR A 112 11.70 16.51 2.14
C THR A 112 10.80 17.73 2.25
N GLY A 113 9.49 17.49 2.14
CA GLY A 113 8.43 18.50 2.18
C GLY A 113 8.11 19.06 0.80
N GLU A 114 6.83 19.24 0.52
CA GLU A 114 6.37 19.72 -0.77
C GLU A 114 6.64 21.23 -0.92
N ALA A 115 7.46 21.60 -1.90
CA ALA A 115 7.85 23.00 -2.12
C ALA A 115 6.87 23.81 -2.97
N TRP A 116 5.90 23.14 -3.57
CA TRP A 116 4.76 23.72 -4.26
C TRP A 116 3.70 23.99 -3.19
N ALA A 117 3.56 25.25 -2.78
CA ALA A 117 2.69 25.65 -1.67
C ALA A 117 1.28 25.92 -2.21
N ILE A 118 0.43 24.90 -2.18
CA ILE A 118 -0.78 24.84 -3.01
C ILE A 118 -2.03 24.93 -2.15
N ARG A 119 -2.07 24.24 -1.02
CA ARG A 119 -3.28 24.07 -0.21
C ARG A 119 -2.98 23.61 1.22
N ASP A 120 -4.04 23.62 2.02
CA ASP A 120 -4.07 23.18 3.42
C ASP A 120 -3.72 21.70 3.65
N SER A 121 -3.84 20.88 2.61
CA SER A 121 -3.61 19.43 2.67
C SER A 121 -2.15 19.03 2.42
N ASP A 122 -1.32 19.96 1.96
CA ASP A 122 0.07 19.71 1.56
C ASP A 122 0.93 19.26 2.74
N VAL A 123 1.93 18.43 2.41
CA VAL A 123 2.65 17.65 3.41
C VAL A 123 4.02 18.26 3.65
N MET A 124 4.29 18.58 4.91
CA MET A 124 5.61 19.04 5.34
C MET A 124 6.63 17.90 5.33
N GLY A 125 7.90 18.27 5.29
CA GLY A 125 9.05 17.39 5.46
C GLY A 125 9.71 17.57 6.82
N ASN A 126 10.80 16.84 7.01
CA ASN A 126 11.66 16.90 8.19
C ASN A 126 13.14 17.03 7.82
N GLY A 127 13.45 17.79 6.77
CA GLY A 127 14.82 18.13 6.38
C GLY A 127 15.37 17.28 5.24
N VAL A 128 16.65 16.94 5.31
CA VAL A 128 17.43 16.37 4.19
C VAL A 128 17.95 14.98 4.52
N TYR A 129 17.95 14.10 3.52
CA TYR A 129 18.51 12.75 3.59
C TYR A 129 19.58 12.57 2.51
N LEU A 130 20.58 11.75 2.83
CA LEU A 130 21.65 11.37 1.93
C LEU A 130 21.75 9.84 1.84
N SER A 131 21.76 9.32 0.63
CA SER A 131 22.21 7.99 0.31
C SER A 131 23.61 8.05 -0.30
N THR A 132 24.49 7.14 0.10
CA THR A 132 25.84 6.98 -0.48
C THR A 132 25.99 5.68 -1.27
N ASP A 133 24.89 4.95 -1.46
CA ASP A 133 24.83 3.64 -2.11
C ASP A 133 23.74 3.56 -3.18
N SER A 134 23.48 4.69 -3.85
CA SER A 134 22.48 4.82 -4.93
C SER A 134 21.05 4.47 -4.49
N GLY A 135 20.68 4.86 -3.27
CA GLY A 135 19.33 4.75 -2.73
C GLY A 135 19.02 3.47 -1.96
N LYS A 136 19.98 2.59 -1.71
CA LYS A 136 19.72 1.34 -0.95
C LYS A 136 19.54 1.61 0.54
N SER A 137 20.26 2.59 1.07
CA SER A 137 20.13 3.11 2.43
C SER A 137 20.15 4.64 2.44
N TRP A 138 19.52 5.23 3.45
CA TRP A 138 19.38 6.67 3.60
C TRP A 138 19.71 7.07 5.04
N ASN A 139 20.49 8.13 5.17
CA ASN A 139 20.78 8.78 6.45
C ASN A 139 20.09 10.13 6.48
N HIS A 140 19.38 10.43 7.56
CA HIS A 140 18.91 11.77 7.83
C HIS A 140 20.10 12.64 8.23
N VAL A 141 20.29 13.76 7.53
CA VAL A 141 21.47 14.65 7.68
C VAL A 141 21.06 16.04 8.17
N GLY A 142 19.92 16.18 8.85
CA GLY A 142 19.51 17.41 9.53
C GLY A 142 18.55 18.30 8.73
N LEU A 143 18.45 19.58 9.16
CA LEU A 143 17.51 20.59 8.65
C LEU A 143 16.03 20.32 9.00
N ASP A 144 15.79 19.73 10.15
CA ASP A 144 14.51 19.15 10.59
C ASP A 144 13.33 20.13 10.55
N GLU A 145 13.58 21.37 10.96
CA GLU A 145 12.56 22.43 11.08
C GLU A 145 12.41 23.28 9.80
N THR A 146 13.12 22.93 8.71
CA THR A 146 12.98 23.64 7.43
C THR A 146 11.63 23.43 6.78
N GLY A 147 10.94 22.33 7.04
CA GLY A 147 9.59 22.03 6.56
C GLY A 147 9.48 21.75 5.05
N ARG A 148 10.12 22.52 4.16
CA ARG A 148 10.06 22.36 2.70
C ARG A 148 11.40 22.68 2.05
N ILE A 149 11.94 21.70 1.33
CA ILE A 149 13.15 21.85 0.53
C ILE A 149 12.79 21.97 -0.95
N GLY A 150 13.00 23.15 -1.54
CA GLY A 150 12.64 23.42 -2.92
C GLY A 150 13.70 23.04 -3.95
N ARG A 151 14.99 23.07 -3.56
CA ARG A 151 16.11 22.65 -4.42
C ARG A 151 17.30 22.14 -3.62
N ILE A 152 18.03 21.21 -4.23
CA ILE A 152 19.37 20.80 -3.81
C ILE A 152 20.31 20.92 -5.01
N LEU A 153 21.45 21.57 -4.82
CA LEU A 153 22.54 21.61 -5.79
C LEU A 153 23.75 20.89 -5.22
N VAL A 154 24.34 19.98 -5.98
CA VAL A 154 25.59 19.31 -5.60
C VAL A 154 26.72 19.85 -6.47
N HIS A 155 27.86 20.16 -5.86
CA HIS A 155 28.99 20.74 -6.57
C HIS A 155 29.51 19.77 -7.66
N PRO A 156 29.78 20.25 -8.89
CA PRO A 156 29.97 19.38 -10.06
C PRO A 156 31.17 18.42 -9.91
N THR A 157 32.22 18.85 -9.23
CA THR A 157 33.47 18.07 -9.07
C THR A 157 33.78 17.66 -7.62
N ASN A 158 32.91 17.99 -6.67
CA ASN A 158 33.12 17.63 -5.26
C ASN A 158 31.78 17.26 -4.61
N PRO A 159 31.45 15.97 -4.52
CA PRO A 159 30.14 15.53 -4.05
C PRO A 159 29.91 15.78 -2.53
N ASP A 160 30.94 16.22 -1.79
CA ASP A 160 30.83 16.56 -0.37
C ASP A 160 30.23 17.95 -0.13
N VAL A 161 30.24 18.79 -1.18
CA VAL A 161 29.72 20.15 -1.15
C VAL A 161 28.33 20.18 -1.78
N ALA A 162 27.33 20.57 -0.99
CA ALA A 162 25.95 20.72 -1.45
C ALA A 162 25.31 21.98 -0.88
N TYR A 163 24.34 22.51 -1.62
CA TYR A 163 23.53 23.66 -1.24
C TYR A 163 22.05 23.28 -1.20
N VAL A 164 21.33 23.76 -0.19
CA VAL A 164 19.92 23.47 0.05
C VAL A 164 19.13 24.77 0.05
N CYS A 165 18.12 24.84 -0.81
CA CYS A 165 17.16 25.92 -0.90
C CYS A 165 15.95 25.59 0.00
N ALA A 166 15.91 26.18 1.18
CA ALA A 166 14.88 25.95 2.19
C ALA A 166 13.80 27.04 2.12
N LEU A 167 12.59 26.65 1.70
CA LEU A 167 11.44 27.54 1.59
C LEU A 167 10.83 27.84 2.97
N GLY A 168 10.83 26.85 3.85
CA GLY A 168 10.26 26.96 5.18
C GLY A 168 8.96 26.17 5.37
N ARG A 169 8.49 26.13 6.62
CA ARG A 169 7.17 25.62 7.01
C ARG A 169 6.04 26.48 6.44
N ALA A 170 6.32 27.72 6.03
CA ALA A 170 5.38 28.63 5.38
C ALA A 170 4.14 29.00 6.21
N THR A 171 4.02 28.54 7.46
CA THR A 171 2.84 28.73 8.32
C THR A 171 3.02 29.82 9.37
N GLY A 172 4.19 30.47 9.35
CA GLY A 172 4.52 31.62 10.19
C GLY A 172 6.00 32.01 10.06
N PRO A 173 6.43 32.99 10.89
CA PRO A 173 7.83 33.38 11.05
C PRO A 173 8.72 32.22 11.53
N GLN A 174 9.90 32.04 10.92
CA GLN A 174 10.86 31.02 11.32
C GLN A 174 12.30 31.38 10.94
N GLN A 175 13.28 30.86 11.69
CA GLN A 175 14.69 31.11 11.41
C GLN A 175 15.26 30.09 10.41
N GLU A 176 14.55 29.02 10.12
CA GLU A 176 15.12 27.89 9.38
C GLU A 176 15.02 28.07 7.85
N ARG A 177 14.51 29.21 7.37
CA ARG A 177 14.47 29.58 5.95
C ARG A 177 15.86 29.97 5.42
N GLY A 178 16.04 29.89 4.10
CA GLY A 178 17.23 30.43 3.44
C GLY A 178 17.96 29.45 2.52
N VAL A 179 19.23 29.75 2.26
CA VAL A 179 20.14 28.82 1.59
C VAL A 179 21.12 28.27 2.61
N TYR A 180 21.25 26.96 2.66
CA TYR A 180 22.26 26.26 3.47
C TYR A 180 23.35 25.68 2.59
N ARG A 181 24.57 25.63 3.12
CA ARG A 181 25.72 24.96 2.49
C ARG A 181 26.27 23.92 3.46
N THR A 182 26.65 22.77 2.92
CA THR A 182 27.52 21.80 3.58
C THR A 182 28.79 21.61 2.76
N THR A 183 29.86 21.21 3.43
CA THR A 183 31.15 20.85 2.79
C THR A 183 31.66 19.48 3.22
N ASP A 184 30.82 18.73 3.96
CA ASP A 184 31.16 17.47 4.61
C ASP A 184 30.00 16.46 4.54
N ARG A 185 29.25 16.47 3.43
CA ARG A 185 28.12 15.55 3.18
C ARG A 185 26.98 15.67 4.19
N GLY A 186 26.70 16.90 4.64
CA GLY A 186 25.56 17.19 5.50
C GLY A 186 25.79 16.88 6.98
N GLN A 187 27.04 16.60 7.39
CA GLN A 187 27.36 16.49 8.81
C GLN A 187 27.22 17.84 9.51
N HIS A 188 27.60 18.92 8.81
CA HIS A 188 27.39 20.29 9.27
C HIS A 188 26.75 21.15 8.17
N TRP A 189 25.87 22.05 8.60
CA TRP A 189 25.18 23.01 7.74
C TRP A 189 25.45 24.44 8.19
N GLU A 190 25.80 25.29 7.23
CA GLU A 190 25.93 26.73 7.39
C GLU A 190 24.80 27.44 6.64
N ARG A 191 24.01 28.28 7.33
CA ARG A 191 23.02 29.13 6.68
C ARG A 191 23.75 30.31 6.01
N VAL A 192 23.94 30.20 4.70
CA VAL A 192 24.75 31.13 3.91
C VAL A 192 23.95 32.30 3.32
N LEU A 193 22.63 32.16 3.19
CA LEU A 193 21.73 33.25 2.82
C LEU A 193 20.48 33.21 3.69
N PHE A 194 20.12 34.36 4.26
CA PHE A 194 18.89 34.56 5.03
C PHE A 194 18.38 35.98 4.75
N ALA A 195 17.14 36.10 4.26
CA ALA A 195 16.53 37.40 4.00
C ALA A 195 15.84 37.92 5.27
N ASP A 196 14.86 37.17 5.76
CA ASP A 196 14.15 37.39 7.02
C ASP A 196 13.36 36.12 7.40
N GLU A 197 12.61 36.17 8.51
CA GLU A 197 11.87 35.03 9.06
C GLU A 197 10.64 34.58 8.24
N ASN A 198 10.17 35.40 7.30
CA ASN A 198 9.01 35.12 6.45
C ASN A 198 9.39 34.75 5.02
N THR A 199 10.70 34.80 4.70
CA THR A 199 11.20 34.68 3.33
C THR A 199 12.12 33.47 3.17
N GLY A 200 11.67 32.53 2.33
CA GLY A 200 12.37 31.29 2.01
C GLY A 200 13.09 31.34 0.67
N CYS A 201 13.95 30.37 0.42
CA CYS A 201 14.50 30.16 -0.92
C CYS A 201 13.50 29.38 -1.78
N SER A 202 13.16 29.90 -2.96
CA SER A 202 12.25 29.26 -3.94
C SER A 202 12.96 28.79 -5.20
N GLY A 203 14.11 29.40 -5.54
CA GLY A 203 14.92 29.03 -6.70
C GLY A 203 16.41 29.15 -6.38
N LEU A 204 17.21 28.22 -6.88
CA LEU A 204 18.65 28.21 -6.67
C LEU A 204 19.34 27.56 -7.88
N THR A 205 20.37 28.21 -8.40
CA THR A 205 21.19 27.73 -9.52
C THR A 205 22.67 28.01 -9.29
N MET A 206 23.52 27.22 -9.92
CA MET A 206 24.99 27.30 -9.85
C MET A 206 25.52 27.26 -11.28
N ASP A 207 26.52 28.09 -11.56
CA ASP A 207 27.23 28.03 -12.84
C ASP A 207 28.03 26.70 -12.92
N PRO A 208 27.75 25.82 -13.91
CA PRO A 208 28.43 24.54 -14.03
C PRO A 208 29.92 24.67 -14.39
N HIS A 209 30.36 25.80 -14.93
CA HIS A 209 31.75 26.07 -15.31
C HIS A 209 32.52 26.85 -14.24
N ASN A 210 31.82 27.59 -13.38
CA ASN A 210 32.41 28.30 -12.24
C ASN A 210 31.51 28.21 -11.01
N PRO A 211 31.59 27.13 -10.21
CA PRO A 211 30.68 26.85 -9.09
C PRO A 211 30.77 27.84 -7.92
N ARG A 212 31.60 28.89 -8.03
CA ARG A 212 31.60 30.04 -7.13
C ARG A 212 30.46 31.02 -7.42
N ILE A 213 29.89 30.98 -8.62
CA ILE A 213 28.75 31.81 -9.01
C ILE A 213 27.46 31.07 -8.67
N LEU A 214 26.65 31.67 -7.80
CA LEU A 214 25.35 31.16 -7.38
C LEU A 214 24.32 32.27 -7.49
N LEU A 215 23.13 31.94 -7.97
CA LEU A 215 22.00 32.85 -8.05
C LEU A 215 20.82 32.22 -7.29
N ALA A 216 20.20 32.99 -6.41
CA ALA A 216 19.09 32.55 -5.58
C ALA A 216 17.88 33.47 -5.74
N GLY A 217 16.70 32.88 -5.90
CA GLY A 217 15.41 33.55 -5.80
C GLY A 217 14.83 33.33 -4.41
N MET A 218 14.57 34.43 -3.69
CA MET A 218 13.96 34.42 -2.36
C MET A 218 12.49 34.84 -2.47
N TRP A 219 11.62 34.15 -1.74
CA TRP A 219 10.17 34.28 -1.79
C TRP A 219 9.59 34.43 -0.38
N GLN A 220 8.95 35.57 -0.12
CA GLN A 220 8.14 35.77 1.05
C GLN A 220 6.78 35.10 0.87
N LEU A 221 6.48 34.15 1.77
CA LEU A 221 5.29 33.30 1.72
C LEU A 221 4.78 32.97 3.12
N GLU A 222 3.47 33.15 3.28
CA GLU A 222 2.70 32.68 4.43
C GLU A 222 1.43 31.95 3.98
N MET A 223 1.11 30.82 4.61
CA MET A 223 -0.06 29.98 4.35
C MET A 223 -0.84 29.80 5.65
N HIS A 224 -2.15 30.00 5.54
CA HIS A 224 -3.10 29.72 6.60
C HIS A 224 -4.31 28.99 6.04
N THR A 225 -5.21 28.51 6.92
CA THR A 225 -6.48 27.89 6.50
C THR A 225 -7.39 28.81 5.66
N TRP A 226 -7.14 30.12 5.65
CA TRP A 226 -7.93 31.12 4.94
C TRP A 226 -7.21 31.78 3.76
N GLY A 227 -5.97 31.38 3.45
CA GLY A 227 -5.27 31.92 2.30
C GLY A 227 -3.77 31.63 2.26
N GLU A 228 -3.24 31.57 1.04
CA GLU A 228 -1.83 31.73 0.70
C GLU A 228 -1.55 33.21 0.42
N PHE A 229 -0.50 33.76 1.01
CA PHE A 229 -0.09 35.14 0.85
C PHE A 229 1.32 35.20 0.26
N SER A 230 1.38 35.27 -1.08
CA SER A 230 2.63 35.40 -1.82
C SER A 230 3.03 36.87 -2.01
N GLY A 231 4.27 37.18 -1.63
CA GLY A 231 4.97 38.42 -1.97
C GLY A 231 5.09 39.42 -0.83
N GLY A 232 6.28 40.02 -0.71
CA GLY A 232 6.57 41.01 0.32
C GLY A 232 8.00 41.56 0.21
N PRO A 233 8.43 42.42 1.15
CA PRO A 233 9.71 43.13 1.08
C PRO A 233 10.95 42.22 1.11
N GLY A 234 10.83 40.99 1.64
CA GLY A 234 11.93 40.03 1.68
C GLY A 234 12.22 39.35 0.33
N SER A 235 11.23 39.29 -0.58
CA SER A 235 11.39 38.67 -1.90
C SER A 235 12.38 39.45 -2.76
N ALA A 236 13.42 38.77 -3.25
CA ALA A 236 14.43 39.35 -4.14
C ALA A 236 15.33 38.28 -4.77
N ILE A 237 16.12 38.68 -5.76
CA ILE A 237 17.20 37.87 -6.33
C ILE A 237 18.50 38.21 -5.60
N TYR A 238 19.31 37.19 -5.30
CA TYR A 238 20.62 37.34 -4.68
C TYR A 238 21.69 36.64 -5.51
N LEU A 239 22.83 37.30 -5.68
CA LEU A 239 24.00 36.77 -6.41
C LEU A 239 25.18 36.59 -5.45
N SER A 240 25.79 35.41 -5.47
CA SER A 240 27.10 35.17 -4.88
C SER A 240 28.13 34.94 -5.98
N LYS A 241 29.34 35.47 -5.77
CA LYS A 241 30.50 35.25 -6.64
C LYS A 241 31.66 34.51 -5.93
N ASP A 242 31.42 34.01 -4.71
CA ASP A 242 32.42 33.40 -3.83
C ASP A 242 31.95 32.09 -3.17
N GLY A 243 31.11 31.33 -3.86
CA GLY A 243 30.62 30.02 -3.40
C GLY A 243 29.62 30.12 -2.26
N GLY A 244 28.86 31.21 -2.20
CA GLY A 244 27.80 31.46 -1.24
C GLY A 244 28.28 32.10 0.05
N THR A 245 29.55 32.45 0.19
CA THR A 245 30.06 33.05 1.44
C THR A 245 29.53 34.47 1.63
N LYS A 246 29.34 35.20 0.53
CA LYS A 246 28.68 36.51 0.49
C LYS A 246 27.63 36.53 -0.61
N TRP A 247 26.55 37.26 -0.33
CA TRP A 247 25.43 37.44 -1.25
C TRP A 247 25.14 38.94 -1.40
N ALA A 248 24.99 39.38 -2.64
CA ALA A 248 24.50 40.71 -2.99
C ALA A 248 23.03 40.61 -3.36
N LYS A 249 22.16 41.36 -2.67
CA LYS A 249 20.78 41.57 -3.11
C LYS A 249 20.79 42.38 -4.39
N LEU A 250 20.16 41.88 -5.45
CA LEU A 250 20.08 42.59 -6.73
C LEU A 250 18.84 43.50 -6.75
N GLU A 251 19.05 44.78 -7.03
CA GLU A 251 18.00 45.79 -7.13
C GLU A 251 18.37 46.83 -8.22
N GLY A 252 17.38 47.36 -8.93
CA GLY A 252 17.60 48.31 -10.01
C GLY A 252 18.08 47.65 -11.31
N HIS A 253 18.82 48.40 -12.14
CA HIS A 253 19.44 47.90 -13.39
C HIS A 253 18.50 47.12 -14.32
N GLY A 254 17.21 47.49 -14.35
CA GLY A 254 16.18 46.90 -15.20
C GLY A 254 15.41 45.70 -14.61
N LEU A 255 15.71 45.30 -13.37
CA LEU A 255 14.89 44.34 -12.62
C LEU A 255 13.54 44.94 -12.16
N SER A 256 12.59 44.05 -11.88
CA SER A 256 11.29 44.39 -11.27
C SER A 256 11.43 45.07 -9.91
N LYS A 257 10.51 45.97 -9.60
CA LYS A 257 10.38 46.62 -8.29
C LYS A 257 9.51 45.79 -7.35
N PRO A 258 9.81 45.74 -6.04
CA PRO A 258 8.96 45.06 -5.06
C PRO A 258 7.58 45.75 -4.92
N PRO A 259 6.54 45.03 -4.44
CA PRO A 259 6.58 43.62 -4.04
C PRO A 259 6.60 42.68 -5.26
N VAL A 260 7.35 41.59 -5.12
CA VAL A 260 7.40 40.46 -6.06
C VAL A 260 7.16 39.16 -5.30
N GLY A 261 6.60 38.16 -5.98
CA GLY A 261 6.18 36.90 -5.38
C GLY A 261 7.26 35.84 -5.49
N LYS A 262 6.87 34.61 -5.84
CA LYS A 262 7.81 33.51 -6.06
C LYS A 262 8.77 33.83 -7.21
N ILE A 263 10.03 33.42 -7.02
CA ILE A 263 11.13 33.65 -7.98
C ILE A 263 11.84 32.33 -8.24
N ASP A 264 12.00 31.95 -9.51
CA ASP A 264 12.95 30.92 -9.92
C ASP A 264 14.02 31.51 -10.83
N VAL A 265 15.22 30.93 -10.79
CA VAL A 265 16.41 31.47 -11.44
C VAL A 265 17.23 30.37 -12.09
N VAL A 266 17.85 30.68 -13.23
CA VAL A 266 18.73 29.75 -13.94
C VAL A 266 19.87 30.48 -14.64
N ILE A 267 21.07 29.89 -14.57
CA ILE A 267 22.25 30.27 -15.35
C ILE A 267 22.31 29.33 -16.55
N ALA A 268 22.45 29.87 -17.76
CA ALA A 268 22.49 29.06 -18.98
C ALA A 268 23.73 28.12 -18.97
N PRO A 269 23.56 26.79 -19.10
CA PRO A 269 24.69 25.86 -19.03
C PRO A 269 25.76 26.09 -20.10
N THR A 270 25.41 26.64 -21.26
CA THR A 270 26.34 26.91 -22.37
C THR A 270 26.95 28.32 -22.32
N ASN A 271 26.48 29.20 -21.42
CA ASN A 271 26.93 30.59 -21.34
C ASN A 271 26.83 31.14 -19.90
N SER A 272 27.96 31.17 -19.21
CA SER A 272 28.10 31.67 -17.82
C SER A 272 27.72 33.14 -17.61
N ASP A 273 27.54 33.95 -18.67
CA ASP A 273 27.09 35.34 -18.56
C ASP A 273 25.57 35.49 -18.74
N ARG A 274 24.86 34.45 -19.20
CA ARG A 274 23.43 34.51 -19.47
C ARG A 274 22.60 33.96 -18.31
N PHE A 275 21.90 34.86 -17.62
CA PHE A 275 21.01 34.52 -16.50
C PHE A 275 19.56 34.80 -16.87
N PHE A 276 18.66 33.97 -16.35
CA PHE A 276 17.22 34.20 -16.42
C PHE A 276 16.60 34.23 -15.02
N ALA A 277 15.58 35.05 -14.85
CA ALA A 277 14.75 35.10 -13.65
C ALA A 277 13.27 35.10 -14.03
N LEU A 278 12.55 34.08 -13.57
CA LEU A 278 11.10 33.96 -13.68
C LEU A 278 10.49 34.52 -12.39
N ILE A 279 9.82 35.67 -12.48
CA ILE A 279 9.42 36.46 -11.32
C ILE A 279 7.90 36.65 -11.33
N GLN A 280 7.22 36.20 -10.27
CA GLN A 280 5.81 36.51 -10.07
C GLN A 280 5.65 38.02 -9.81
N THR A 281 5.02 38.72 -10.75
CA THR A 281 4.69 40.15 -10.61
C THR A 281 3.22 40.40 -10.90
N ASN A 282 2.70 41.55 -10.47
CA ASN A 282 1.36 42.01 -10.81
C ASN A 282 1.30 42.53 -12.27
N ASP A 283 2.18 43.46 -12.63
CA ASP A 283 2.09 44.24 -13.89
C ASP A 283 3.46 44.53 -14.57
N GLN A 284 4.59 43.99 -14.07
CA GLN A 284 5.93 44.42 -14.49
C GLN A 284 6.64 43.50 -15.52
N GLY A 285 6.09 42.31 -15.75
CA GLY A 285 6.67 41.28 -16.62
C GLY A 285 6.58 39.89 -15.99
N SER A 286 7.04 38.87 -16.71
CA SER A 286 7.09 37.49 -16.22
C SER A 286 8.51 36.93 -16.25
N LEU A 287 9.27 37.23 -17.29
CA LEU A 287 10.63 36.70 -17.49
C LEU A 287 11.63 37.84 -17.74
N TRP A 288 12.74 37.79 -17.01
CA TRP A 288 13.88 38.68 -17.14
C TRP A 288 15.10 37.92 -17.63
N ARG A 289 15.94 38.60 -18.41
CA ARG A 289 17.25 38.10 -18.86
C ARG A 289 18.35 39.11 -18.53
N SER A 290 19.50 38.59 -18.12
CA SER A 290 20.78 39.30 -18.10
C SER A 290 21.75 38.58 -19.02
N ASP A 291 22.55 39.34 -19.75
CA ASP A 291 23.55 38.85 -20.71
C ASP A 291 24.99 39.23 -20.28
N ASP A 292 25.16 39.70 -19.04
CA ASP A 292 26.42 40.20 -18.49
C ASP A 292 26.67 39.73 -17.03
N GLY A 293 26.22 38.53 -16.70
CA GLY A 293 26.48 37.91 -15.40
C GLY A 293 25.70 38.54 -14.25
N GLY A 294 24.51 39.10 -14.54
CA GLY A 294 23.57 39.64 -13.57
C GLY A 294 23.74 41.13 -13.24
N GLU A 295 24.59 41.86 -13.95
CA GLU A 295 24.84 43.30 -13.73
C GLU A 295 23.71 44.17 -14.31
N HIS A 296 23.22 43.85 -15.51
CA HIS A 296 22.06 44.50 -16.13
C HIS A 296 21.01 43.48 -16.57
N TRP A 297 19.75 43.84 -16.33
CA TRP A 297 18.59 43.02 -16.62
C TRP A 297 17.62 43.77 -17.53
N HIS A 298 16.82 43.01 -18.27
CA HIS A 298 15.66 43.54 -18.97
C HIS A 298 14.53 42.49 -18.99
N THR A 299 13.29 42.96 -18.95
CA THR A 299 12.12 42.10 -19.15
C THR A 299 12.13 41.62 -20.60
N VAL A 300 12.21 40.32 -20.82
CA VAL A 300 12.15 39.70 -22.16
C VAL A 300 10.76 39.19 -22.51
N ASN A 301 9.92 38.93 -21.50
CA ASN A 301 8.55 38.46 -21.73
C ASN A 301 7.54 38.96 -20.68
N TYR A 302 6.35 39.30 -21.15
CA TYR A 302 5.21 39.79 -20.35
C TYR A 302 4.04 38.79 -20.27
N GLN A 303 4.13 37.62 -20.91
CA GLN A 303 3.07 36.62 -20.94
C GLN A 303 2.77 36.09 -19.53
N ARG A 304 1.53 36.29 -19.06
CA ARG A 304 1.12 35.90 -17.70
C ARG A 304 1.05 34.40 -17.49
N GLN A 305 0.86 33.62 -18.55
CA GLN A 305 0.87 32.15 -18.49
C GLN A 305 2.20 31.60 -17.94
N LEU A 306 3.31 32.34 -18.07
CA LEU A 306 4.61 31.93 -17.52
C LEU A 306 4.63 31.96 -15.98
N ILE A 307 3.76 32.75 -15.35
CA ILE A 307 3.71 32.96 -13.89
C ILE A 307 2.31 32.74 -13.29
N GLY A 308 1.47 31.95 -13.96
CA GLY A 308 0.16 31.54 -13.45
C GLY A 308 0.31 30.72 -12.16
N ARG A 309 -0.55 30.99 -11.17
CA ARG A 309 -0.62 30.30 -9.85
C ARG A 309 0.76 29.95 -9.30
N ALA A 310 1.64 30.95 -9.18
CA ALA A 310 3.05 30.74 -8.90
C ALA A 310 3.33 29.97 -7.60
N GLY A 311 2.45 30.02 -6.59
CA GLY A 311 2.60 29.17 -5.40
C GLY A 311 2.64 27.67 -5.75
N TYR A 312 1.75 27.26 -6.67
CA TYR A 312 1.66 25.91 -7.20
C TYR A 312 2.73 25.62 -8.27
N TYR A 313 2.97 26.54 -9.20
CA TYR A 313 3.86 26.25 -10.35
C TYR A 313 5.09 27.17 -10.41
N ILE A 314 5.62 27.34 -11.61
CA ILE A 314 6.77 28.15 -12.00
C ILE A 314 8.12 27.50 -11.67
N ARG A 315 8.68 26.86 -12.70
CA ARG A 315 10.06 26.40 -12.78
C ARG A 315 10.64 26.85 -14.10
N ILE A 316 11.89 27.28 -14.12
CA ILE A 316 12.61 27.60 -15.36
C ILE A 316 13.83 26.69 -15.54
N ALA A 317 14.05 26.24 -16.78
CA ALA A 317 15.24 25.52 -17.19
C ALA A 317 15.75 26.04 -18.54
N VAL A 318 17.05 25.90 -18.79
CA VAL A 318 17.68 26.22 -20.07
C VAL A 318 18.34 24.95 -20.58
N SER A 319 18.20 24.67 -21.88
CA SER A 319 18.81 23.52 -22.54
C SER A 319 20.31 23.47 -22.31
N THR A 320 20.85 22.25 -22.13
CA THR A 320 22.27 22.02 -21.92
C THR A 320 23.08 22.12 -23.22
N GLY A 321 22.40 22.28 -24.36
CA GLY A 321 23.02 22.44 -25.69
C GLY A 321 22.80 23.79 -26.37
N ASN A 322 21.91 24.66 -25.85
CA ASN A 322 21.57 25.94 -26.48
C ASN A 322 20.98 26.93 -25.47
N GLU A 323 21.64 28.07 -25.24
CA GLU A 323 21.20 29.08 -24.28
C GLU A 323 19.94 29.87 -24.69
N ASN A 324 19.46 29.70 -25.93
CA ASN A 324 18.21 30.28 -26.41
C ASN A 324 17.01 29.33 -26.25
N GLU A 325 17.25 28.07 -25.93
CA GLU A 325 16.19 27.10 -25.67
C GLU A 325 15.84 27.10 -24.18
N VAL A 326 14.68 27.68 -23.86
CA VAL A 326 14.23 27.94 -22.49
C VAL A 326 12.89 27.25 -22.26
N TYR A 327 12.78 26.53 -21.16
CA TYR A 327 11.56 25.83 -20.76
C TYR A 327 10.99 26.42 -19.48
N VAL A 328 9.67 26.52 -19.41
CA VAL A 328 8.94 26.91 -18.20
C VAL A 328 7.90 25.84 -17.85
N ALA A 329 8.02 25.27 -16.64
CA ALA A 329 6.99 24.43 -16.07
C ALA A 329 5.92 25.31 -15.42
N ASN A 330 4.70 25.23 -15.93
CA ASN A 330 3.50 25.81 -15.36
C ASN A 330 2.34 24.79 -15.46
N SER A 331 1.09 25.22 -15.27
CA SER A 331 -0.10 24.41 -15.59
C SER A 331 0.00 23.79 -16.99
N SER A 332 0.58 24.53 -17.93
CA SER A 332 1.04 24.04 -19.23
C SER A 332 2.56 24.07 -19.31
N PHE A 333 3.14 23.20 -20.14
CA PHE A 333 4.58 23.24 -20.43
C PHE A 333 4.87 24.21 -21.58
N LEU A 334 5.81 25.13 -21.38
CA LEU A 334 6.09 26.23 -22.31
C LEU A 334 7.54 26.14 -22.79
N GLU A 335 7.74 26.25 -24.11
CA GLU A 335 9.05 26.24 -24.77
C GLU A 335 9.28 27.56 -25.52
N SER A 336 10.48 28.11 -25.37
CA SER A 336 11.04 29.19 -26.17
C SER A 336 12.32 28.72 -26.86
N LEU A 337 12.55 29.17 -28.09
CA LEU A 337 13.75 28.87 -28.89
C LEU A 337 14.56 30.13 -29.24
N ASP A 338 14.18 31.28 -28.69
CA ASP A 338 14.73 32.62 -28.98
C ASP A 338 15.19 33.34 -27.70
N GLY A 339 15.54 32.57 -26.67
CA GLY A 339 16.06 33.11 -25.40
C GLY A 339 14.99 33.83 -24.58
N GLY A 340 13.75 33.33 -24.62
CA GLY A 340 12.62 33.77 -23.80
C GLY A 340 11.74 34.84 -24.43
N GLU A 341 12.01 35.29 -25.66
CA GLU A 341 11.23 36.35 -26.31
C GLU A 341 9.83 35.87 -26.72
N THR A 342 9.73 34.65 -27.24
CA THR A 342 8.44 34.01 -27.56
C THR A 342 8.34 32.62 -26.94
N PHE A 343 7.15 32.28 -26.44
CA PHE A 343 6.84 30.94 -25.91
C PHE A 343 5.68 30.33 -26.67
N LYS A 344 5.76 29.01 -26.87
CA LYS A 344 4.64 28.18 -27.30
C LYS A 344 4.36 27.11 -26.25
N GLU A 345 3.09 26.73 -26.14
CA GLU A 345 2.69 25.58 -25.35
C GLU A 345 3.01 24.29 -26.11
N VAL A 346 3.60 23.32 -25.41
CA VAL A 346 3.92 21.99 -25.94
C VAL A 346 3.27 20.91 -25.08
N PRO A 347 2.80 19.79 -25.67
CA PRO A 347 2.00 18.80 -24.98
C PRO A 347 2.89 17.79 -24.22
N TRP A 348 3.80 18.27 -23.36
CA TRP A 348 4.82 17.45 -22.68
C TRP A 348 4.48 17.10 -21.22
N GLY A 349 3.28 17.46 -20.78
CA GLY A 349 2.74 17.24 -19.42
C GLY A 349 1.56 18.18 -19.16
N GLY A 350 1.11 18.25 -17.91
CA GLY A 350 0.04 19.16 -17.46
C GLY A 350 0.05 19.26 -15.94
N ASP A 351 0.01 20.48 -15.41
CA ASP A 351 0.32 20.79 -14.01
C ASP A 351 1.75 20.36 -13.64
N ASN A 352 2.71 21.02 -14.29
CA ASN A 352 4.12 20.62 -14.29
C ASN A 352 4.89 21.25 -13.13
N HIS A 353 5.81 20.47 -12.54
CA HIS A 353 6.56 20.82 -11.33
C HIS A 353 8.06 20.94 -11.57
N ASP A 354 8.70 19.86 -12.01
CA ASP A 354 10.15 19.81 -12.13
C ASP A 354 10.64 19.47 -13.54
N ILE A 355 11.83 19.96 -13.86
CA ILE A 355 12.54 19.73 -15.12
C ILE A 355 13.96 19.30 -14.80
N TRP A 356 14.34 18.10 -15.23
CA TRP A 356 15.73 17.65 -15.23
C TRP A 356 16.20 17.46 -16.67
N ILE A 357 17.30 18.11 -17.05
CA ILE A 357 17.94 17.98 -18.36
C ILE A 357 19.31 17.34 -18.13
N ASP A 358 19.65 16.32 -18.93
CA ASP A 358 20.94 15.67 -18.84
C ASP A 358 22.05 16.68 -19.20
N PRO A 359 23.00 16.97 -18.29
CA PRO A 359 24.07 17.94 -18.55
C PRO A 359 25.02 17.49 -19.66
N LEU A 360 24.97 16.22 -20.08
CA LEU A 360 25.80 15.68 -21.16
C LEU A 360 25.00 15.45 -22.45
N ASN A 361 23.67 15.59 -22.44
CA ASN A 361 22.83 15.31 -23.61
C ASN A 361 21.50 16.11 -23.60
N PRO A 362 21.39 17.20 -24.40
CA PRO A 362 20.17 18.01 -24.44
C PRO A 362 18.95 17.30 -25.07
N ASP A 363 19.14 16.15 -25.75
CA ASP A 363 18.01 15.36 -26.25
C ASP A 363 17.31 14.58 -25.13
N ARG A 364 17.93 14.49 -23.95
CA ARG A 364 17.43 13.74 -22.80
C ARG A 364 17.02 14.66 -21.67
N PHE A 365 15.72 14.68 -21.39
CA PHE A 365 15.17 15.39 -20.25
C PHE A 365 13.92 14.70 -19.70
N VAL A 366 13.58 15.05 -18.47
CA VAL A 366 12.42 14.53 -17.74
C VAL A 366 11.62 15.69 -17.18
N ILE A 367 10.30 15.59 -17.32
CA ILE A 367 9.33 16.55 -16.80
C ILE A 367 8.46 15.82 -15.78
N THR A 368 8.22 16.41 -14.62
CA THR A 368 7.27 15.88 -13.63
C THR A 368 6.01 16.73 -13.60
N ASP A 369 4.89 16.08 -13.28
CA ASP A 369 3.58 16.69 -13.27
C ASP A 369 2.60 15.99 -12.31
N ASP A 370 1.38 16.51 -12.19
CA ASP A 370 0.34 15.97 -11.31
C ASP A 370 -0.10 14.54 -11.68
N GLY A 371 0.18 14.07 -12.89
CA GLY A 371 -0.13 12.69 -13.27
C GLY A 371 1.07 11.73 -13.26
N GLY A 372 2.27 12.17 -12.87
CA GLY A 372 3.49 11.35 -12.86
C GLY A 372 4.72 12.05 -13.44
N LEU A 373 5.47 11.37 -14.30
CA LEU A 373 6.59 11.97 -15.04
C LEU A 373 6.63 11.54 -16.51
N ASN A 374 7.30 12.33 -17.34
CA ASN A 374 7.46 12.14 -18.78
C ASN A 374 8.95 12.18 -19.14
N ILE A 375 9.49 11.06 -19.64
CA ILE A 375 10.91 10.92 -20.03
C ILE A 375 11.02 11.02 -21.55
N THR A 376 11.94 11.84 -22.05
CA THR A 376 12.33 11.84 -23.47
C THR A 376 13.83 11.64 -23.62
N THR A 377 14.22 10.99 -24.72
CA THR A 377 15.60 10.83 -25.19
C THR A 377 15.75 11.27 -26.64
N VAL A 378 14.72 11.92 -27.18
CA VAL A 378 14.61 12.35 -28.57
C VAL A 378 14.16 13.81 -28.65
N HIS A 379 14.55 14.62 -27.65
CA HIS A 379 14.35 16.06 -27.63
C HIS A 379 12.89 16.47 -27.82
N GLY A 380 12.01 15.94 -26.97
CA GLY A 380 10.59 16.30 -26.94
C GLY A 380 9.73 15.77 -28.10
N ARG A 381 10.30 15.04 -29.06
CA ARG A 381 9.55 14.42 -30.17
C ARG A 381 8.68 13.22 -29.75
N GLY A 382 8.89 12.70 -28.55
CA GLY A 382 8.12 11.61 -27.95
C GLY A 382 8.50 11.40 -26.49
N PHE A 383 7.55 10.87 -25.70
CA PHE A 383 7.71 10.67 -24.26
C PHE A 383 7.32 9.26 -23.83
N HIS A 384 8.08 8.74 -22.87
CA HIS A 384 7.69 7.61 -22.05
C HIS A 384 7.02 8.13 -20.77
N ARG A 385 5.72 7.90 -20.65
CA ARG A 385 4.90 8.31 -19.50
C ARG A 385 5.02 7.28 -18.38
N VAL A 386 5.34 7.74 -17.18
CA VAL A 386 5.45 6.90 -15.98
C VAL A 386 4.42 7.33 -14.95
N THR A 387 3.76 6.34 -14.34
CA THR A 387 2.84 6.52 -13.20
C THR A 387 3.23 5.54 -12.09
N LEU A 388 3.03 5.94 -10.83
CA LEU A 388 3.43 5.17 -9.65
C LEU A 388 2.21 4.98 -8.72
N PRO A 389 2.19 3.98 -7.81
CA PRO A 389 1.09 3.75 -6.87
C PRO A 389 1.14 4.74 -5.68
N ILE A 390 1.12 6.03 -6.00
CA ILE A 390 1.31 7.15 -5.06
C ILE A 390 0.06 8.03 -4.94
N GLY A 391 -1.14 7.45 -5.07
CA GLY A 391 -2.39 8.22 -5.06
C GLY A 391 -2.58 9.04 -3.79
N GLN A 392 -2.82 10.35 -3.94
CA GLN A 392 -3.19 11.26 -2.87
C GLN A 392 -4.71 11.24 -2.65
N MET A 393 -5.15 10.40 -1.71
CA MET A 393 -6.57 10.13 -1.48
C MET A 393 -7.10 11.05 -0.36
N TYR A 394 -8.18 11.79 -0.62
CA TYR A 394 -8.73 12.73 0.37
C TYR A 394 -9.50 12.03 1.49
N HIS A 395 -10.46 11.17 1.12
CA HIS A 395 -11.35 10.49 2.06
C HIS A 395 -11.60 9.06 1.61
N VAL A 396 -12.09 8.20 2.51
CA VAL A 396 -12.54 6.85 2.16
C VAL A 396 -13.90 6.53 2.77
N ALA A 397 -14.76 5.87 1.98
CA ALA A 397 -16.01 5.29 2.43
C ALA A 397 -16.13 3.84 1.98
N VAL A 398 -17.00 3.07 2.63
CA VAL A 398 -17.28 1.67 2.32
C VAL A 398 -18.79 1.43 2.26
N ASP A 399 -19.21 0.43 1.49
CA ASP A 399 -20.60 -0.04 1.51
C ASP A 399 -20.78 -1.34 2.33
N ASN A 400 -22.01 -1.86 2.32
CA ASN A 400 -22.40 -3.08 3.03
C ASN A 400 -22.59 -4.28 2.09
N GLN A 401 -22.07 -4.22 0.86
CA GLN A 401 -22.11 -5.38 -0.03
C GLN A 401 -21.18 -6.49 0.49
N VAL A 402 -21.37 -7.70 0.00
CA VAL A 402 -20.51 -8.85 0.31
C VAL A 402 -19.94 -9.42 -1.00
N PRO A 403 -18.62 -9.33 -1.23
CA PRO A 403 -17.70 -8.38 -0.58
C PRO A 403 -18.10 -6.92 -0.83
N TYR A 404 -17.66 -6.02 0.07
CA TYR A 404 -17.97 -4.60 0.01
C TYR A 404 -17.05 -3.86 -0.97
N TYR A 405 -17.45 -2.64 -1.36
CA TYR A 405 -16.63 -1.75 -2.18
C TYR A 405 -16.06 -0.61 -1.34
N VAL A 406 -14.89 -0.13 -1.76
CA VAL A 406 -14.18 1.03 -1.21
C VAL A 406 -14.34 2.20 -2.19
N TYR A 407 -14.67 3.39 -1.68
CA TYR A 407 -14.99 4.59 -2.45
C TYR A 407 -14.07 5.75 -2.03
N SER A 408 -13.57 6.53 -2.98
CA SER A 408 -12.65 7.63 -2.68
C SER A 408 -12.54 8.66 -3.81
N ASN A 409 -11.97 9.82 -3.46
CA ASN A 409 -11.55 10.88 -4.36
C ASN A 409 -10.02 10.96 -4.34
N MET A 410 -9.39 11.07 -5.51
CA MET A 410 -7.94 11.18 -5.65
C MET A 410 -7.61 12.53 -6.28
N GLN A 411 -6.68 13.27 -5.67
CA GLN A 411 -6.19 14.54 -6.23
C GLN A 411 -5.76 14.36 -7.71
N ASP A 412 -6.08 15.35 -8.54
CA ASP A 412 -5.80 15.42 -9.98
C ASP A 412 -6.33 14.19 -10.78
N GLY A 413 -7.26 13.44 -10.18
CA GLY A 413 -7.89 12.25 -10.73
C GLY A 413 -9.41 12.25 -10.50
N PRO A 414 -10.16 11.36 -11.17
CA PRO A 414 -11.58 11.24 -10.90
C PRO A 414 -11.83 10.55 -9.55
N ASN A 415 -13.02 10.72 -8.99
CA ASN A 415 -13.51 9.80 -7.96
C ASN A 415 -13.62 8.36 -8.49
N MET A 416 -13.64 7.40 -7.57
CA MET A 416 -13.55 5.99 -7.92
C MET A 416 -14.11 5.05 -6.85
N ARG A 417 -14.44 3.82 -7.27
CA ARG A 417 -14.71 2.69 -6.37
C ARG A 417 -14.07 1.39 -6.85
N GLY A 418 -13.72 0.52 -5.91
CA GLY A 418 -13.16 -0.80 -6.20
C GLY A 418 -13.55 -1.83 -5.13
N PRO A 419 -13.49 -3.14 -5.44
CA PRO A 419 -13.86 -4.19 -4.48
C PRO A 419 -12.80 -4.33 -3.37
N SER A 420 -13.23 -4.71 -2.15
CA SER A 420 -12.32 -4.96 -1.02
C SER A 420 -11.45 -6.22 -1.19
N LEU A 421 -11.95 -7.19 -1.96
CA LEU A 421 -11.25 -8.42 -2.35
C LEU A 421 -10.94 -8.41 -3.85
N PRO A 422 -9.73 -8.80 -4.27
CA PRO A 422 -9.36 -8.85 -5.69
C PRO A 422 -10.16 -9.95 -6.41
N LEU A 423 -10.91 -9.56 -7.44
CA LEU A 423 -11.54 -10.49 -8.40
C LEU A 423 -10.48 -10.89 -9.45
N GLY A 424 -9.55 -11.79 -9.11
CA GLY A 424 -8.57 -12.35 -10.05
C GLY A 424 -7.13 -11.80 -9.92
N SER A 425 -6.33 -11.92 -10.98
CA SER A 425 -4.91 -11.48 -10.97
C SER A 425 -4.81 -9.99 -10.67
N PHE A 426 -3.81 -9.60 -9.86
CA PHE A 426 -3.57 -8.21 -9.40
C PHE A 426 -3.47 -7.13 -10.52
N ALA A 427 -3.44 -7.53 -11.80
CA ALA A 427 -3.40 -6.65 -12.96
C ALA A 427 -4.73 -5.92 -13.24
N GLU A 428 -5.87 -6.46 -12.82
CA GLU A 428 -7.21 -5.89 -13.10
C GLU A 428 -8.03 -5.65 -11.83
N MET A 429 -7.55 -4.82 -10.90
CA MET A 429 -8.47 -4.24 -9.93
C MET A 429 -9.41 -3.31 -10.71
N GLY A 430 -10.60 -3.81 -11.05
CA GLY A 430 -11.66 -3.14 -11.81
C GLY A 430 -12.24 -1.92 -11.10
N TRP A 431 -11.38 -0.94 -10.83
CA TRP A 431 -11.74 0.34 -10.25
C TRP A 431 -12.59 1.11 -11.26
N GLU A 432 -13.87 1.28 -10.93
CA GLU A 432 -14.75 2.17 -11.69
C GLU A 432 -14.38 3.61 -11.34
N ARG A 433 -14.19 4.44 -12.36
CA ARG A 433 -13.81 5.85 -12.23
C ARG A 433 -14.90 6.75 -12.81
N ARG A 434 -14.92 8.02 -12.42
CA ARG A 434 -15.82 9.07 -12.95
C ARG A 434 -17.29 8.80 -12.62
N MET A 435 -17.57 8.54 -11.35
CA MET A 435 -18.93 8.32 -10.81
C MET A 435 -19.62 9.64 -10.44
N GLY A 436 -19.39 10.72 -11.19
CA GLY A 436 -19.77 12.09 -10.77
C GLY A 436 -18.71 12.76 -9.88
N GLY A 437 -19.01 13.93 -9.34
CA GLY A 437 -18.08 14.75 -8.57
C GLY A 437 -16.77 15.03 -9.32
N CYS A 438 -15.67 15.16 -8.57
CA CYS A 438 -14.33 15.35 -9.14
C CYS A 438 -13.23 14.78 -8.22
N GLU A 439 -12.02 15.33 -8.32
CA GLU A 439 -10.81 14.94 -7.57
C GLU A 439 -10.87 15.18 -6.06
N SER A 440 -11.70 16.11 -5.58
CA SER A 440 -11.78 16.51 -4.17
C SER A 440 -13.14 16.14 -3.57
N GLY A 441 -13.29 16.37 -2.27
CA GLY A 441 -14.54 16.16 -1.54
C GLY A 441 -14.73 14.71 -1.08
N PHE A 442 -15.99 14.30 -0.98
CA PHE A 442 -16.42 13.00 -0.47
C PHE A 442 -17.10 12.19 -1.58
N THR A 443 -16.94 10.86 -1.55
CA THR A 443 -17.67 9.92 -2.41
C THR A 443 -18.31 8.87 -1.51
N LEU A 444 -19.62 8.97 -1.33
CA LEU A 444 -20.37 8.20 -0.34
C LEU A 444 -21.39 7.27 -1.04
N PRO A 445 -21.30 5.95 -0.85
CA PRO A 445 -22.38 5.06 -1.28
C PRO A 445 -23.63 5.30 -0.43
N ASP A 446 -24.80 5.24 -1.06
CA ASP A 446 -26.07 5.23 -0.34
C ASP A 446 -26.15 3.97 0.56
N PRO A 447 -26.53 4.10 1.85
CA PRO A 447 -26.48 3.00 2.79
C PRO A 447 -27.49 1.88 2.50
N LEU A 448 -28.52 2.13 1.68
CA LEU A 448 -29.59 1.18 1.35
C LEU A 448 -29.57 0.72 -0.12
N ASP A 449 -29.05 1.51 -1.05
CA ASP A 449 -28.89 1.15 -2.46
C ASP A 449 -27.48 1.49 -2.96
N ALA A 450 -26.54 0.54 -2.89
CA ALA A 450 -25.14 0.72 -3.33
C ALA A 450 -24.97 1.08 -4.83
N ASN A 451 -26.05 1.10 -5.62
CA ASN A 451 -26.01 1.67 -6.97
C ASN A 451 -26.06 3.19 -6.97
N ILE A 452 -26.50 3.81 -5.88
CA ILE A 452 -26.55 5.25 -5.72
C ILE A 452 -25.29 5.70 -4.99
N VAL A 453 -24.59 6.66 -5.58
CA VAL A 453 -23.38 7.25 -4.99
C VAL A 453 -23.55 8.77 -4.99
N TRP A 454 -23.32 9.38 -3.84
CA TRP A 454 -23.27 10.83 -3.68
C TRP A 454 -21.83 11.28 -3.74
N SER A 455 -21.56 12.40 -4.41
CA SER A 455 -20.21 12.95 -4.44
C SER A 455 -20.21 14.46 -4.36
N SER A 456 -19.34 15.02 -3.51
CA SER A 456 -19.01 16.44 -3.51
C SER A 456 -17.72 16.71 -4.29
N CYS A 457 -17.49 17.96 -4.62
CA CYS A 457 -16.31 18.47 -5.30
C CYS A 457 -16.12 19.96 -4.95
N TYR A 458 -14.94 20.51 -5.23
CA TYR A 458 -14.68 21.95 -5.17
C TYR A 458 -15.66 22.74 -6.07
N ALA A 459 -15.63 24.07 -5.97
CA ALA A 459 -16.53 24.95 -6.74
C ALA A 459 -18.04 24.68 -6.53
N ASN A 460 -18.44 24.22 -5.34
CA ASN A 460 -19.83 24.01 -4.95
C ASN A 460 -20.55 22.86 -5.68
N GLU A 461 -19.82 21.90 -6.23
CA GLU A 461 -20.44 20.80 -6.96
C GLU A 461 -20.90 19.66 -6.03
N VAL A 462 -22.14 19.21 -6.23
CA VAL A 462 -22.68 17.97 -5.66
C VAL A 462 -23.33 17.16 -6.78
N THR A 463 -23.03 15.87 -6.83
CA THR A 463 -23.61 14.96 -7.81
C THR A 463 -24.22 13.74 -7.13
N ARG A 464 -25.21 13.16 -7.81
CA ARG A 464 -25.80 11.86 -7.49
C ARG A 464 -25.65 10.95 -8.70
N TRP A 465 -24.91 9.88 -8.54
CA TRP A 465 -24.65 8.85 -9.55
C TRP A 465 -25.58 7.66 -9.39
N ASP A 466 -25.94 7.05 -10.52
CA ASP A 466 -26.66 5.79 -10.56
C ASP A 466 -25.86 4.77 -11.40
N ALA A 467 -25.33 3.75 -10.72
CA ALA A 467 -24.51 2.70 -11.29
C ALA A 467 -25.27 1.78 -12.26
N ARG A 468 -26.61 1.70 -12.16
CA ARG A 468 -27.43 0.88 -13.06
C ARG A 468 -27.43 1.41 -14.48
N ILE A 469 -27.37 2.74 -14.62
CA ILE A 469 -27.35 3.44 -15.92
C ILE A 469 -26.01 4.13 -16.21
N LYS A 470 -25.05 4.02 -15.28
CA LYS A 470 -23.72 4.63 -15.33
C LYS A 470 -23.75 6.13 -15.66
N ARG A 471 -24.56 6.89 -14.91
CA ARG A 471 -24.72 8.33 -15.15
C ARG A 471 -24.75 9.15 -13.86
N ALA A 472 -23.98 10.24 -13.85
CA ALA A 472 -24.04 11.28 -12.83
C ALA A 472 -25.11 12.30 -13.18
N ARG A 473 -25.77 12.84 -12.16
CA ARG A 473 -26.60 14.03 -12.25
C ARG A 473 -26.08 15.07 -11.26
N SER A 474 -25.78 16.27 -11.73
CA SER A 474 -25.55 17.40 -10.84
C SER A 474 -26.82 17.73 -10.06
N VAL A 475 -26.67 17.87 -8.75
CA VAL A 475 -27.72 18.19 -7.77
C VAL A 475 -27.21 19.27 -6.83
N SER A 476 -26.27 20.12 -7.28
CA SER A 476 -25.66 21.17 -6.48
C SER A 476 -26.71 22.12 -5.89
N PRO A 477 -26.59 22.53 -4.62
CA PRO A 477 -27.52 23.48 -3.98
C PRO A 477 -27.39 24.90 -4.54
N TRP A 478 -26.27 25.22 -5.20
CA TRP A 478 -25.97 26.54 -5.74
C TRP A 478 -25.10 26.45 -7.00
N ILE A 479 -24.96 27.59 -7.69
CA ILE A 479 -24.10 27.78 -8.87
C ILE A 479 -22.61 27.62 -8.50
N HIS A 480 -21.80 27.15 -9.46
CA HIS A 480 -20.34 27.08 -9.36
C HIS A 480 -19.68 28.46 -9.20
N THR A 481 -18.63 28.53 -8.38
CA THR A 481 -18.07 29.81 -7.88
C THR A 481 -16.56 29.97 -8.11
N LEU A 482 -15.99 29.31 -9.13
CA LEU A 482 -14.59 29.50 -9.52
C LEU A 482 -14.29 30.98 -9.84
N ASP A 483 -13.02 31.38 -9.68
CA ASP A 483 -12.49 32.72 -9.94
C ASP A 483 -13.12 33.87 -9.12
N SER A 484 -14.02 33.57 -8.17
CA SER A 484 -14.79 34.58 -7.44
C SER A 484 -14.17 34.90 -6.07
N PRO A 485 -14.04 36.18 -5.68
CA PRO A 485 -13.57 36.53 -4.35
C PRO A 485 -14.51 35.98 -3.25
N PRO A 486 -13.98 35.37 -2.17
CA PRO A 486 -14.81 34.72 -1.15
C PRO A 486 -15.77 35.70 -0.45
N ASN A 487 -15.37 36.95 -0.28
CA ASN A 487 -16.21 38.01 0.33
C ASN A 487 -17.38 38.47 -0.56
N GLU A 488 -17.37 38.14 -1.86
CA GLU A 488 -18.46 38.45 -2.80
C GLU A 488 -19.40 37.26 -3.03
N LEU A 489 -19.01 36.06 -2.56
CA LEU A 489 -19.79 34.85 -2.70
C LEU A 489 -20.94 34.78 -1.70
N LYS A 490 -22.13 34.44 -2.21
CA LYS A 490 -23.28 34.11 -1.36
C LYS A 490 -23.02 32.87 -0.49
N TYR A 491 -22.42 31.84 -1.08
CA TYR A 491 -22.05 30.61 -0.38
C TYR A 491 -20.59 30.27 -0.68
N ARG A 492 -19.79 30.17 0.38
CA ARG A 492 -18.37 29.84 0.34
C ARG A 492 -18.22 28.42 0.84
N CYS A 493 -17.64 27.54 0.04
CA CYS A 493 -17.46 26.14 0.40
C CYS A 493 -15.99 25.79 0.21
N HIS A 494 -15.47 24.90 1.06
CA HIS A 494 -14.06 24.51 1.00
C HIS A 494 -13.72 23.77 -0.30
N TRP A 495 -12.42 23.55 -0.56
CA TRP A 495 -11.93 22.64 -1.60
C TRP A 495 -12.49 21.21 -1.46
N THR A 496 -12.67 20.76 -0.22
CA THR A 496 -13.21 19.45 0.16
C THR A 496 -14.50 19.62 0.98
N PRO A 497 -15.57 20.15 0.38
CA PRO A 497 -16.76 20.51 1.16
C PRO A 497 -17.43 19.25 1.72
N PRO A 498 -17.75 19.21 3.03
CA PRO A 498 -18.24 18.01 3.69
C PRO A 498 -19.63 17.63 3.18
N LEU A 499 -19.83 16.32 3.06
CA LEU A 499 -21.08 15.71 2.62
C LEU A 499 -21.41 14.59 3.62
N ALA A 500 -22.67 14.48 4.02
CA ALA A 500 -23.13 13.41 4.91
C ALA A 500 -24.54 12.97 4.53
N ILE A 501 -24.83 11.68 4.68
CA ILE A 501 -26.17 11.11 4.49
C ILE A 501 -26.81 10.95 5.87
N ASP A 502 -28.08 11.31 6.02
CA ASP A 502 -28.84 11.08 7.26
C ASP A 502 -28.98 9.56 7.49
N PRO A 503 -28.49 9.02 8.62
CA PRO A 503 -28.55 7.59 8.89
C PRO A 503 -29.99 7.06 9.09
N PHE A 504 -30.98 7.95 9.28
CA PHE A 504 -32.38 7.58 9.44
C PHE A 504 -33.23 7.77 8.18
N ASP A 505 -32.72 8.48 7.16
CA ASP A 505 -33.38 8.67 5.87
C ASP A 505 -32.35 8.88 4.76
N HIS A 506 -32.13 7.85 3.94
CA HIS A 506 -31.13 7.91 2.87
C HIS A 506 -31.43 8.93 1.75
N ASN A 507 -32.66 9.47 1.65
CA ASN A 507 -32.97 10.56 0.72
C ASN A 507 -32.61 11.93 1.29
N SER A 508 -32.27 11.99 2.58
CA SER A 508 -31.82 13.18 3.27
C SER A 508 -30.29 13.26 3.26
N VAL A 509 -29.75 14.33 2.66
CA VAL A 509 -28.30 14.56 2.53
C VAL A 509 -27.97 15.98 2.97
N TYR A 510 -26.84 16.11 3.66
CA TYR A 510 -26.28 17.37 4.16
C TYR A 510 -25.04 17.75 3.35
N TYR A 511 -24.91 19.03 3.01
CA TYR A 511 -23.76 19.58 2.31
C TYR A 511 -23.28 20.88 2.96
N GLY A 512 -21.96 20.98 3.21
CA GLY A 512 -21.36 22.07 3.97
C GLY A 512 -20.66 23.13 3.12
N CYS A 513 -21.02 24.38 3.39
CA CYS A 513 -20.36 25.61 3.00
C CYS A 513 -20.10 26.41 4.30
N GLN A 514 -20.15 27.73 4.32
CA GLN A 514 -20.24 28.46 5.59
C GLN A 514 -21.56 28.15 6.35
N VAL A 515 -22.57 27.67 5.61
CA VAL A 515 -23.83 27.13 6.11
C VAL A 515 -23.98 25.65 5.75
N ILE A 516 -24.94 24.96 6.36
CA ILE A 516 -25.33 23.59 6.01
C ILE A 516 -26.61 23.60 5.18
N PHE A 517 -26.54 23.00 4.00
CA PHE A 517 -27.69 22.67 3.16
C PHE A 517 -28.23 21.28 3.51
N LYS A 518 -29.55 21.12 3.44
CA LYS A 518 -30.24 19.82 3.53
C LYS A 518 -31.15 19.62 2.32
N THR A 519 -31.07 18.45 1.70
CA THR A 519 -32.11 17.91 0.83
C THR A 519 -32.87 16.81 1.57
N ILE A 520 -34.12 16.56 1.18
CA ILE A 520 -34.97 15.46 1.69
C ILE A 520 -35.59 14.64 0.53
N ASN A 521 -35.17 14.93 -0.70
CA ASN A 521 -35.80 14.40 -1.92
C ASN A 521 -34.76 13.99 -2.96
N GLY A 522 -33.60 13.52 -2.51
CA GLY A 522 -32.55 13.04 -3.42
C GLY A 522 -31.94 14.15 -4.28
N GLY A 523 -31.83 15.37 -3.72
CA GLY A 523 -31.12 16.50 -4.34
C GLY A 523 -31.93 17.27 -5.38
N GLN A 524 -33.27 17.11 -5.40
CA GLN A 524 -34.14 17.89 -6.29
C GLN A 524 -34.31 19.34 -5.80
N SER A 525 -34.23 19.55 -4.48
CA SER A 525 -34.24 20.86 -3.85
C SER A 525 -33.45 20.84 -2.54
N TRP A 526 -32.96 22.01 -2.14
CA TRP A 526 -32.17 22.20 -0.93
C TRP A 526 -32.72 23.35 -0.07
N SER A 527 -32.61 23.19 1.23
CA SER A 527 -32.90 24.23 2.23
C SER A 527 -31.65 24.49 3.07
N VAL A 528 -31.40 25.75 3.43
CA VAL A 528 -30.38 26.08 4.42
C VAL A 528 -30.94 25.78 5.82
N ILE A 529 -30.21 24.98 6.59
CA ILE A 529 -30.64 24.53 7.93
C ILE A 529 -29.73 25.02 9.06
N SER A 530 -28.79 25.92 8.78
CA SER A 530 -27.93 26.53 9.79
C SER A 530 -27.72 28.01 9.50
N PRO A 531 -27.35 28.81 10.52
CA PRO A 531 -26.67 30.08 10.26
C PRO A 531 -25.27 29.84 9.67
N ASP A 532 -24.54 30.92 9.38
CA ASP A 532 -23.09 30.82 9.18
C ASP A 532 -22.46 30.33 10.49
N LEU A 533 -21.83 29.16 10.45
CA LEU A 533 -21.29 28.47 11.62
C LEU A 533 -19.86 28.92 11.97
N SER A 534 -19.27 29.80 11.17
CA SER A 534 -17.91 30.31 11.39
C SER A 534 -17.87 31.52 12.35
N THR A 535 -16.67 32.02 12.59
CA THR A 535 -16.39 33.24 13.37
C THR A 535 -16.75 34.54 12.65
N GLN A 536 -16.84 34.53 11.31
CA GLN A 536 -17.21 35.66 10.46
C GLN A 536 -16.23 36.84 10.56
N ASP A 537 -14.91 36.58 10.66
CA ASP A 537 -13.87 37.61 10.63
C ASP A 537 -13.62 38.06 9.17
N PRO A 538 -14.02 39.29 8.78
CA PRO A 538 -13.83 39.77 7.42
C PRO A 538 -12.35 39.91 7.03
N SER A 539 -11.43 39.95 7.99
CA SER A 539 -9.99 39.95 7.70
C SER A 539 -9.46 38.58 7.24
N ARG A 540 -10.25 37.52 7.42
CA ARG A 540 -9.94 36.14 7.03
C ARG A 540 -10.83 35.63 5.90
N ILE A 541 -11.92 36.32 5.57
CA ILE A 541 -12.69 36.06 4.34
C ILE A 541 -12.09 36.86 3.19
N VAL A 542 -10.92 36.43 2.71
CA VAL A 542 -10.11 37.16 1.72
C VAL A 542 -9.65 36.27 0.58
N SER A 543 -9.34 36.85 -0.57
CA SER A 543 -8.77 36.09 -1.69
C SER A 543 -7.37 35.57 -1.36
N SER A 544 -7.11 34.31 -1.72
CA SER A 544 -5.80 33.67 -1.62
C SER A 544 -4.90 34.05 -2.83
N GLY A 545 -3.60 33.78 -2.75
CA GLY A 545 -2.58 33.90 -3.81
C GLY A 545 -1.68 35.14 -3.70
N GLY A 546 -2.04 36.14 -2.89
CA GLY A 546 -1.26 37.37 -2.72
C GLY A 546 -1.18 38.21 -4.00
N ILE A 547 0.03 38.37 -4.57
CA ILE A 547 0.27 39.20 -5.77
C ILE A 547 -0.55 38.73 -6.99
N VAL A 548 -0.69 37.41 -7.18
CA VAL A 548 -1.56 36.84 -8.23
C VAL A 548 -2.55 35.93 -7.51
N GLY A 549 -3.83 36.28 -7.59
CA GLY A 549 -4.87 35.57 -6.87
C GLY A 549 -4.99 34.09 -7.26
N ASP A 550 -5.30 33.25 -6.27
CA ASP A 550 -5.79 31.89 -6.51
C ASP A 550 -7.20 31.97 -7.09
N ASN A 551 -7.49 31.06 -8.00
CA ASN A 551 -8.72 31.09 -8.79
C ASN A 551 -9.56 29.80 -8.63
N LEU A 552 -9.10 28.87 -7.79
CA LEU A 552 -9.76 27.59 -7.52
C LEU A 552 -10.52 27.55 -6.19
N GLY A 553 -10.34 28.54 -5.32
CA GLY A 553 -11.01 28.60 -4.02
C GLY A 553 -10.48 27.58 -3.03
N GLN A 554 -9.18 27.23 -3.15
CA GLN A 554 -8.55 26.16 -2.36
C GLN A 554 -8.49 26.47 -0.86
N PHE A 555 -8.46 27.77 -0.51
CA PHE A 555 -8.27 28.26 0.85
C PHE A 555 -9.46 29.08 1.35
N TYR A 556 -10.68 28.81 0.91
CA TYR A 556 -11.83 29.56 1.44
C TYR A 556 -11.93 29.37 2.96
N GLY A 557 -11.61 30.45 3.68
CA GLY A 557 -11.64 30.50 5.13
C GLY A 557 -13.05 30.56 5.68
N GLU A 558 -13.17 30.14 6.94
CA GLU A 558 -14.36 30.29 7.77
C GLU A 558 -15.58 29.53 7.22
N VAL A 559 -15.36 28.26 6.86
CA VAL A 559 -16.40 27.39 6.31
C VAL A 559 -16.54 26.12 7.14
N VAL A 560 -17.71 25.47 7.04
CA VAL A 560 -17.93 24.13 7.59
C VAL A 560 -17.00 23.16 6.88
N PHE A 561 -16.22 22.43 7.67
CA PHE A 561 -15.21 21.48 7.23
C PHE A 561 -15.56 20.04 7.60
N ALA A 562 -16.35 19.84 8.66
CA ALA A 562 -16.86 18.54 9.09
C ALA A 562 -18.37 18.59 9.35
N ILE A 563 -19.11 17.58 8.88
CA ILE A 563 -20.53 17.35 9.21
C ILE A 563 -20.68 15.88 9.60
N ALA A 564 -21.20 15.63 10.80
CA ALA A 564 -21.33 14.29 11.34
C ALA A 564 -22.72 14.08 12.01
N PRO A 565 -23.70 13.51 11.29
CA PRO A 565 -24.98 13.12 11.89
C PRO A 565 -24.79 11.93 12.84
N SER A 566 -25.52 11.92 13.97
CA SER A 566 -25.51 10.78 14.89
C SER A 566 -26.24 9.59 14.30
N GLN A 567 -25.66 8.39 14.42
CA GLN A 567 -26.33 7.14 14.06
C GLN A 567 -27.34 6.66 15.12
N LEU A 568 -27.40 7.31 16.30
CA LEU A 568 -28.21 6.90 17.44
C LEU A 568 -29.41 7.80 17.72
N GLN A 569 -29.31 9.09 17.40
CA GLN A 569 -30.37 10.05 17.68
C GLN A 569 -30.73 10.84 16.42
N GLN A 570 -31.94 10.63 15.92
CA GLN A 570 -32.46 11.38 14.77
C GLN A 570 -32.46 12.89 15.06
N GLY A 571 -32.00 13.67 14.07
CA GLY A 571 -31.91 15.12 14.18
C GLY A 571 -30.71 15.64 14.98
N LEU A 572 -29.88 14.77 15.57
CA LEU A 572 -28.60 15.16 16.15
C LEU A 572 -27.53 15.22 15.07
N ILE A 573 -26.98 16.41 14.84
CA ILE A 573 -25.92 16.67 13.85
C ILE A 573 -24.83 17.49 14.52
N TRP A 574 -23.59 17.05 14.38
CA TRP A 574 -22.40 17.81 14.74
C TRP A 574 -21.80 18.48 13.52
N ALA A 575 -21.22 19.66 13.71
CA ALA A 575 -20.52 20.39 12.66
C ALA A 575 -19.24 21.03 13.21
N GLY A 576 -18.20 21.01 12.39
CA GLY A 576 -16.89 21.60 12.66
C GLY A 576 -16.49 22.55 11.54
N THR A 577 -15.78 23.64 11.84
CA THR A 577 -15.32 24.62 10.85
C THR A 577 -13.80 24.68 10.77
N ASN A 578 -13.27 25.22 9.66
CA ASN A 578 -11.82 25.35 9.47
C ASN A 578 -11.17 26.45 10.31
N ASP A 579 -11.97 27.31 10.95
CA ASP A 579 -11.57 28.30 11.96
C ASP A 579 -11.79 27.85 13.42
N GLY A 580 -12.14 26.58 13.64
CA GLY A 580 -12.08 25.95 14.96
C GLY A 580 -13.39 25.88 15.72
N GLN A 581 -14.52 26.18 15.07
CA GLN A 581 -15.82 26.17 15.73
C GLN A 581 -16.45 24.78 15.75
N ILE A 582 -16.96 24.38 16.92
CA ILE A 582 -17.65 23.11 17.14
C ILE A 582 -19.10 23.40 17.53
N TRP A 583 -20.02 22.83 16.77
CA TRP A 583 -21.46 23.01 16.94
C TRP A 583 -22.20 21.69 16.96
N TYR A 584 -23.38 21.69 17.59
CA TYR A 584 -24.37 20.64 17.36
C TYR A 584 -25.80 21.20 17.29
N THR A 585 -26.68 20.47 16.63
CA THR A 585 -28.15 20.60 16.70
C THR A 585 -28.74 19.28 17.18
N LYS A 586 -29.90 19.30 17.84
CA LYS A 586 -30.66 18.09 18.24
C LYS A 586 -32.03 17.99 17.58
N ASP A 587 -32.39 18.98 16.77
CA ASP A 587 -33.72 19.19 16.19
C ASP A 587 -33.61 19.38 14.67
N ALA A 588 -32.68 18.65 14.05
CA ALA A 588 -32.45 18.60 12.61
C ALA A 588 -32.16 19.98 11.98
N GLY A 589 -31.51 20.88 12.74
CA GLY A 589 -31.07 22.19 12.28
C GLY A 589 -31.98 23.36 12.67
N ALA A 590 -33.06 23.13 13.41
CA ALA A 590 -33.90 24.25 13.86
C ALA A 590 -33.17 25.14 14.89
N THR A 591 -32.35 24.55 15.77
CA THR A 591 -31.48 25.26 16.70
C THR A 591 -30.06 24.69 16.72
N TRP A 592 -29.06 25.57 16.72
CA TRP A 592 -27.64 25.22 16.76
C TRP A 592 -26.99 25.75 18.04
N THR A 593 -26.21 24.91 18.71
CA THR A 593 -25.47 25.25 19.94
C THR A 593 -23.97 25.24 19.67
N ASN A 594 -23.31 26.38 19.85
CA ASN A 594 -21.85 26.46 19.82
C ASN A 594 -21.27 25.96 21.15
N VAL A 595 -20.38 24.98 21.09
CA VAL A 595 -19.72 24.41 22.26
C VAL A 595 -18.21 24.67 22.29
N THR A 596 -17.65 25.40 21.32
CA THR A 596 -16.21 25.66 21.22
C THR A 596 -15.62 26.25 22.51
N LYS A 597 -16.32 27.22 23.10
CA LYS A 597 -15.85 27.90 24.33
C LYS A 597 -15.69 26.97 25.54
N ASN A 598 -16.26 25.77 25.48
CA ASN A 598 -16.17 24.79 26.55
C ASN A 598 -14.91 23.89 26.41
N VAL A 599 -14.20 23.96 25.28
CA VAL A 599 -12.93 23.24 25.08
C VAL A 599 -11.80 24.03 25.74
N ALA A 600 -11.49 23.69 26.99
CA ALA A 600 -10.50 24.42 27.77
C ALA A 600 -9.10 24.32 27.15
N GLY A 601 -8.46 25.47 26.92
CA GLY A 601 -7.07 25.55 26.46
C GLY A 601 -6.85 25.22 24.97
N MET A 602 -7.91 25.03 24.18
CA MET A 602 -7.78 24.86 22.73
C MET A 602 -7.24 26.16 22.10
N PRO A 603 -6.15 26.10 21.30
CA PRO A 603 -5.69 27.26 20.56
C PRO A 603 -6.76 27.76 19.57
N ALA A 604 -6.64 29.01 19.13
CA ALA A 604 -7.56 29.58 18.13
C ALA A 604 -7.18 29.12 16.71
N TRP A 605 -8.15 29.17 15.79
CA TRP A 605 -7.93 29.01 14.34
C TRP A 605 -7.41 27.62 13.89
N GLY A 606 -7.64 26.58 14.69
CA GLY A 606 -7.40 25.21 14.25
C GLY A 606 -8.52 24.70 13.36
N THR A 607 -8.21 23.91 12.34
CA THR A 607 -9.22 23.28 11.50
C THR A 607 -9.81 22.08 12.23
N VAL A 608 -11.13 22.05 12.42
CA VAL A 608 -11.83 20.85 12.91
C VAL A 608 -11.89 19.82 11.78
N THR A 609 -10.86 18.97 11.69
CA THR A 609 -10.66 18.05 10.56
C THR A 609 -11.65 16.88 10.55
N SER A 610 -12.06 16.40 11.73
CA SER A 610 -13.10 15.37 11.82
C SER A 610 -13.87 15.42 13.15
N ILE A 611 -15.12 14.97 13.11
CA ILE A 611 -15.96 14.72 14.28
C ILE A 611 -16.54 13.31 14.16
N GLU A 612 -16.38 12.50 15.20
CA GLU A 612 -16.94 11.16 15.32
C GLU A 612 -17.96 11.13 16.47
N PRO A 613 -19.27 11.29 16.19
CA PRO A 613 -20.33 11.04 17.16
C PRO A 613 -20.33 9.56 17.54
N SER A 614 -20.39 9.24 18.83
CA SER A 614 -20.24 7.85 19.25
C SER A 614 -21.33 6.93 18.69
N HIS A 615 -20.94 5.72 18.34
CA HIS A 615 -21.84 4.63 17.95
C HIS A 615 -22.57 4.01 19.14
N PHE A 616 -22.29 4.44 20.38
CA PHE A 616 -22.83 3.82 21.60
C PHE A 616 -23.53 4.79 22.56
N ASP A 617 -23.28 6.10 22.46
CA ASP A 617 -23.89 7.11 23.33
C ASP A 617 -24.12 8.43 22.59
N PRO A 618 -25.36 8.95 22.50
CA PRO A 618 -25.65 10.17 21.74
C PRO A 618 -25.02 11.44 22.35
N GLY A 619 -24.66 11.44 23.63
CA GLY A 619 -23.97 12.56 24.29
C GLY A 619 -22.47 12.60 24.03
N THR A 620 -21.91 11.52 23.47
CA THR A 620 -20.47 11.34 23.30
C THR A 620 -20.04 11.67 21.87
N ALA A 621 -18.94 12.42 21.74
CA ALA A 621 -18.30 12.69 20.47
C ALA A 621 -16.79 12.87 20.66
N TYR A 622 -16.02 12.49 19.63
CA TYR A 622 -14.58 12.70 19.54
C TYR A 622 -14.30 13.69 18.41
N VAL A 623 -13.34 14.59 18.61
CA VAL A 623 -13.02 15.66 17.66
C VAL A 623 -11.52 15.72 17.47
N SER A 624 -11.07 15.69 16.21
CA SER A 624 -9.69 16.01 15.84
C SER A 624 -9.60 17.48 15.39
N VAL A 625 -8.55 18.17 15.81
CA VAL A 625 -8.30 19.57 15.43
C VAL A 625 -6.85 19.72 14.99
N ASP A 626 -6.66 20.34 13.83
CA ASP A 626 -5.36 20.54 13.22
C ASP A 626 -4.95 22.01 13.28
N PHE A 627 -3.79 22.29 13.88
CA PHE A 627 -3.26 23.64 14.02
C PHE A 627 -2.02 23.91 13.16
N HIS A 628 -1.63 22.99 12.26
CA HIS A 628 -0.34 23.12 11.58
C HIS A 628 -0.28 24.36 10.69
N LEU A 629 -1.41 24.79 10.12
CA LEU A 629 -1.53 26.04 9.32
C LEU A 629 -1.55 27.33 10.15
N VAL A 630 -1.52 27.21 11.46
CA VAL A 630 -1.28 28.32 12.39
C VAL A 630 -0.04 28.04 13.25
N ASP A 631 0.92 27.37 12.63
CA ASP A 631 2.28 27.12 13.10
C ASP A 631 2.42 26.18 14.31
N ASN A 632 1.40 25.36 14.60
CA ASN A 632 1.42 24.41 15.71
C ASN A 632 1.12 22.98 15.25
N ARG A 633 2.08 22.07 15.45
CA ARG A 633 2.08 20.71 14.90
C ARG A 633 1.83 19.63 15.95
N ASP A 634 1.51 20.03 17.18
CA ASP A 634 1.16 19.10 18.24
C ASP A 634 -0.15 18.37 17.91
N PRO A 635 -0.32 17.12 18.37
CA PRO A 635 -1.57 16.40 18.19
C PRO A 635 -2.67 16.95 19.10
N TYR A 636 -3.87 17.17 18.56
CA TYR A 636 -5.06 17.57 19.33
C TYR A 636 -6.26 16.68 19.00
N ILE A 637 -6.70 15.95 20.03
CA ILE A 637 -7.94 15.17 20.01
C ILE A 637 -8.68 15.43 21.32
N TYR A 638 -9.96 15.75 21.22
CA TYR A 638 -10.83 16.02 22.36
C TYR A 638 -12.03 15.07 22.38
N LYS A 639 -12.44 14.69 23.59
CA LYS A 639 -13.63 13.88 23.85
C LYS A 639 -14.63 14.65 24.69
N THR A 640 -15.91 14.55 24.35
CA THR A 640 -17.03 14.92 25.23
C THR A 640 -17.93 13.70 25.48
N THR A 641 -18.68 13.72 26.58
CA THR A 641 -19.72 12.72 26.92
C THR A 641 -21.05 13.36 27.34
N ASP A 642 -21.20 14.68 27.14
CA ASP A 642 -22.32 15.45 27.66
C ASP A 642 -22.84 16.51 26.67
N PHE A 643 -22.74 16.20 25.37
CA PHE A 643 -23.07 17.11 24.27
C PHE A 643 -22.19 18.37 24.28
N GLY A 644 -20.89 18.22 24.54
CA GLY A 644 -19.90 19.30 24.44
C GLY A 644 -19.97 20.32 25.57
N LYS A 645 -20.65 20.02 26.68
CA LYS A 645 -20.61 20.90 27.87
C LYS A 645 -19.26 20.82 28.56
N THR A 646 -18.63 19.65 28.55
CA THR A 646 -17.27 19.42 29.02
C THR A 646 -16.47 18.63 27.99
N TRP A 647 -15.15 18.89 27.96
CA TRP A 647 -14.22 18.27 27.04
C TRP A 647 -12.95 17.81 27.76
N LYS A 648 -12.38 16.69 27.31
CA LYS A 648 -11.12 16.14 27.81
C LYS A 648 -10.17 15.91 26.63
N PRO A 649 -8.90 16.35 26.71
CA PRO A 649 -7.89 15.96 25.72
C PRO A 649 -7.55 14.47 25.86
N ILE A 650 -7.42 13.78 24.73
CA ILE A 650 -7.15 12.34 24.64
C ILE A 650 -6.00 12.08 23.66
N VAL A 651 -4.81 12.56 24.01
CA VAL A 651 -3.61 12.56 23.14
C VAL A 651 -2.42 11.77 23.73
N GLY A 652 -2.64 11.04 24.83
CA GLY A 652 -1.56 10.34 25.55
C GLY A 652 -0.88 9.28 24.68
N GLY A 653 0.43 9.37 24.50
CA GLY A 653 1.20 8.41 23.68
C GLY A 653 1.29 8.73 22.18
N LEU A 654 0.58 9.76 21.69
CA LEU A 654 0.84 10.29 20.36
C LEU A 654 2.20 11.02 20.32
N PRO A 655 2.92 10.98 19.19
CA PRO A 655 4.23 11.61 19.10
C PRO A 655 4.16 13.14 19.12
N GLN A 656 5.31 13.77 19.39
CA GLN A 656 5.52 15.21 19.22
C GLN A 656 6.69 15.42 18.26
N HIS A 657 6.39 15.62 16.98
CA HIS A 657 7.36 15.94 15.94
C HIS A 657 6.65 16.72 14.80
N PRO A 658 7.37 17.26 13.80
CA PRO A 658 6.78 18.14 12.79
C PRO A 658 5.62 17.58 11.94
N LEU A 659 5.40 16.26 11.98
CA LEU A 659 4.40 15.53 11.18
C LEU A 659 3.38 14.80 12.09
N ALA A 660 3.27 15.20 13.35
CA ALA A 660 2.43 14.55 14.36
C ALA A 660 0.98 15.07 14.42
N TYR A 661 0.67 16.16 13.71
CA TYR A 661 -0.67 16.75 13.65
C TYR A 661 -1.72 15.70 13.21
N VAL A 662 -2.88 15.74 13.86
CA VAL A 662 -3.95 14.74 13.68
C VAL A 662 -4.88 15.19 12.56
N ARG A 663 -5.25 14.25 11.68
CA ARG A 663 -6.13 14.51 10.53
C ARG A 663 -7.50 13.83 10.66
N ILE A 664 -7.58 12.71 11.36
CA ILE A 664 -8.81 11.94 11.53
C ILE A 664 -8.84 11.22 12.88
N ILE A 665 -10.02 11.15 13.48
CA ILE A 665 -10.38 10.27 14.60
C ILE A 665 -11.60 9.44 14.18
N ALA A 666 -11.57 8.13 14.44
CA ALA A 666 -12.67 7.20 14.18
C ALA A 666 -12.88 6.28 15.40
N GLU A 667 -14.14 5.99 15.74
CA GLU A 667 -14.53 5.03 16.77
C GLU A 667 -14.89 3.71 16.09
N ASP A 668 -14.44 2.59 16.65
CA ASP A 668 -14.88 1.28 16.19
C ASP A 668 -16.39 1.11 16.46
N PRO A 669 -17.22 0.85 15.44
CA PRO A 669 -18.65 0.72 15.61
C PRO A 669 -19.06 -0.57 16.35
N ASN A 670 -18.13 -1.51 16.58
CA ASN A 670 -18.40 -2.80 17.23
C ASN A 670 -18.03 -2.82 18.73
N VAL A 671 -17.05 -2.04 19.15
CA VAL A 671 -16.52 -1.99 20.51
C VAL A 671 -16.33 -0.55 20.98
N LYS A 672 -17.14 -0.17 21.98
CA LYS A 672 -17.04 1.13 22.65
C LYS A 672 -15.63 1.38 23.19
N GLY A 673 -15.06 2.54 22.86
CA GLY A 673 -13.76 2.98 23.36
C GLY A 673 -12.54 2.43 22.61
N LEU A 674 -12.72 1.59 21.58
CA LEU A 674 -11.67 1.31 20.60
C LEU A 674 -11.65 2.45 19.57
N LEU A 675 -10.53 3.17 19.49
CA LEU A 675 -10.39 4.35 18.63
C LEU A 675 -9.20 4.21 17.67
N PHE A 676 -9.29 4.88 16.53
CA PHE A 676 -8.21 5.00 15.54
C PHE A 676 -7.94 6.47 15.21
N ALA A 677 -6.67 6.87 15.18
CA ALA A 677 -6.25 8.23 14.85
C ALA A 677 -5.23 8.22 13.71
N GLY A 678 -5.51 8.97 12.65
CA GLY A 678 -4.57 9.23 11.56
C GLY A 678 -3.85 10.56 11.76
N THR A 679 -2.55 10.59 11.54
CA THR A 679 -1.69 11.78 11.65
C THR A 679 -1.06 12.11 10.30
N GLY A 680 -0.30 13.21 10.25
CA GLY A 680 0.57 13.55 9.12
C GLY A 680 1.64 12.50 8.76
N ASN A 681 1.79 11.42 9.54
CA ASN A 681 2.85 10.42 9.35
C ASN A 681 2.42 8.94 9.53
N GLY A 682 1.20 8.67 10.00
CA GLY A 682 0.76 7.29 10.17
C GLY A 682 -0.56 7.15 10.90
N ILE A 683 -0.84 5.94 11.38
CA ILE A 683 -2.06 5.59 12.09
C ILE A 683 -1.76 4.98 13.46
N TYR A 684 -2.63 5.26 14.42
CA TYR A 684 -2.55 4.85 15.82
C TYR A 684 -3.89 4.25 16.25
N TYR A 685 -3.86 3.34 17.21
CA TYR A 685 -5.06 2.84 17.88
C TYR A 685 -5.00 3.10 19.39
N SER A 686 -6.17 3.21 20.02
CA SER A 686 -6.33 3.23 21.47
C SER A 686 -7.34 2.17 21.87
N LEU A 687 -6.98 1.36 22.87
CA LEU A 687 -7.83 0.32 23.45
C LEU A 687 -8.60 0.79 24.69
N ASP A 688 -8.33 2.02 25.13
CA ASP A 688 -8.76 2.55 26.42
C ASP A 688 -9.35 3.96 26.27
N ASP A 689 -10.14 4.15 25.20
CA ASP A 689 -10.97 5.32 25.02
C ASP A 689 -10.17 6.63 24.90
N GLY A 690 -8.99 6.54 24.25
CA GLY A 690 -8.10 7.65 23.93
C GLY A 690 -7.13 8.04 25.05
N VAL A 691 -7.05 7.26 26.14
CA VAL A 691 -6.10 7.54 27.22
C VAL A 691 -4.67 7.23 26.77
N HIS A 692 -4.44 6.12 26.08
CA HIS A 692 -3.16 5.74 25.49
C HIS A 692 -3.29 5.35 24.01
N TRP A 693 -2.38 5.87 23.19
CA TRP A 693 -2.28 5.61 21.76
C TRP A 693 -1.03 4.77 21.45
N THR A 694 -1.21 3.78 20.57
CA THR A 694 -0.15 2.89 20.08
C THR A 694 -0.06 2.96 18.56
N ALA A 695 1.16 3.10 18.03
CA ALA A 695 1.38 3.15 16.58
C ALA A 695 0.99 1.82 15.91
N LEU A 696 0.29 1.92 14.77
CA LEU A 696 -0.19 0.80 13.98
C LEU A 696 0.47 0.83 12.60
N SER A 697 1.74 0.41 12.52
CA SER A 697 2.52 0.51 11.28
C SER A 697 2.16 -0.59 10.28
N GLY A 698 2.21 -1.88 10.65
CA GLY A 698 1.63 -2.94 9.84
C GLY A 698 2.06 -3.07 8.36
N GLU A 699 3.34 -2.83 8.04
CA GLU A 699 3.86 -2.67 6.66
C GLU A 699 3.28 -1.48 5.86
N LEU A 700 2.45 -0.64 6.46
CA LEU A 700 2.05 0.64 5.89
C LEU A 700 3.29 1.53 5.75
N PRO A 701 3.62 2.01 4.53
CA PRO A 701 4.64 3.04 4.35
C PRO A 701 4.27 4.29 5.14
N HIS A 702 5.26 5.00 5.67
CA HIS A 702 5.02 6.32 6.27
C HIS A 702 4.33 7.24 5.26
N ALA A 703 3.18 7.78 5.64
CA ALA A 703 2.37 8.70 4.85
C ALA A 703 1.33 9.37 5.75
N PRO A 704 0.84 10.57 5.39
CA PRO A 704 -0.33 11.14 6.03
C PRO A 704 -1.53 10.20 5.87
N VAL A 705 -2.20 9.87 6.96
CA VAL A 705 -3.46 9.12 6.96
C VAL A 705 -4.59 10.11 7.07
N THR A 706 -5.31 10.32 5.98
CA THR A 706 -6.30 11.39 5.82
C THR A 706 -7.69 11.00 6.29
N TRP A 707 -8.02 9.72 6.22
CA TRP A 707 -9.33 9.21 6.64
C TRP A 707 -9.26 7.73 7.01
N ALA A 708 -10.19 7.30 7.87
CA ALA A 708 -10.31 5.93 8.34
C ALA A 708 -11.79 5.59 8.53
N VAL A 709 -12.17 4.37 8.15
CA VAL A 709 -13.52 3.83 8.36
C VAL A 709 -13.42 2.36 8.73
N VAL A 710 -14.22 1.93 9.71
CA VAL A 710 -14.34 0.51 10.04
C VAL A 710 -15.55 -0.08 9.32
N GLN A 711 -15.31 -1.13 8.52
CA GLN A 711 -16.38 -1.91 7.91
C GLN A 711 -16.92 -2.90 8.94
N ARG A 712 -18.15 -2.65 9.41
CA ARG A 712 -18.77 -3.33 10.55
C ARG A 712 -18.85 -4.86 10.42
N GLN A 713 -19.23 -5.38 9.26
CA GLN A 713 -19.51 -6.81 9.05
C GLN A 713 -18.25 -7.65 8.84
N PHE A 714 -17.23 -7.07 8.20
CA PHE A 714 -15.96 -7.73 7.95
C PHE A 714 -14.96 -7.51 9.08
N HIS A 715 -15.24 -6.56 9.98
CA HIS A 715 -14.30 -6.09 10.99
C HIS A 715 -13.00 -5.63 10.34
N ASP A 716 -13.09 -4.85 9.25
CA ASP A 716 -11.92 -4.36 8.54
C ASP A 716 -11.72 -2.87 8.83
N LEU A 717 -10.48 -2.44 9.03
CA LEU A 717 -10.13 -1.02 9.06
C LEU A 717 -9.63 -0.59 7.68
N VAL A 718 -10.38 0.30 7.02
CA VAL A 718 -10.03 0.83 5.70
C VAL A 718 -9.54 2.26 5.86
N ILE A 719 -8.38 2.56 5.27
CA ILE A 719 -7.74 3.87 5.39
C ILE A 719 -7.41 4.47 4.04
N SER A 720 -7.47 5.80 3.97
CA SER A 720 -6.87 6.59 2.90
C SER A 720 -5.56 7.21 3.33
N THR A 721 -4.59 7.17 2.44
CA THR A 721 -3.33 7.90 2.61
C THR A 721 -3.23 9.02 1.58
N TYR A 722 -2.57 10.10 1.95
CA TYR A 722 -2.18 11.13 1.00
C TYR A 722 -0.81 10.76 0.44
N GLY A 723 -0.79 10.04 -0.69
CA GLY A 723 0.44 9.75 -1.45
C GLY A 723 0.83 8.28 -1.52
N ARG A 724 0.06 7.35 -0.94
CA ARG A 724 0.29 5.89 -1.01
C ARG A 724 -0.96 5.07 -1.33
N GLY A 725 -2.08 5.71 -1.71
CA GLY A 725 -3.35 5.07 -2.05
C GLY A 725 -4.17 4.59 -0.84
N LEU A 726 -4.97 3.55 -1.05
CA LEU A 726 -5.90 2.98 -0.08
C LEU A 726 -5.38 1.65 0.45
N TYR A 727 -5.61 1.40 1.75
CA TYR A 727 -5.22 0.16 2.42
C TYR A 727 -6.36 -0.41 3.25
N ILE A 728 -6.36 -1.72 3.40
CA ILE A 728 -7.24 -2.46 4.31
C ILE A 728 -6.36 -3.20 5.31
N LEU A 729 -6.63 -3.02 6.60
CA LEU A 729 -6.22 -3.94 7.65
C LEU A 729 -7.37 -4.92 7.87
N ASP A 730 -7.21 -6.12 7.31
CA ASP A 730 -8.24 -7.16 7.37
C ASP A 730 -8.42 -7.65 8.83
N ASP A 731 -9.66 -7.81 9.30
CA ASP A 731 -10.01 -8.42 10.60
C ASP A 731 -9.31 -7.82 11.84
N ILE A 732 -9.87 -6.73 12.37
CA ILE A 732 -9.46 -6.06 13.62
C ILE A 732 -10.07 -6.70 14.88
N THR A 733 -10.76 -7.85 14.78
CA THR A 733 -11.36 -8.51 15.96
C THR A 733 -10.37 -8.81 17.10
N PRO A 734 -9.06 -9.03 16.89
CA PRO A 734 -8.12 -9.11 18.00
C PRO A 734 -8.02 -7.80 18.79
N LEU A 735 -8.03 -6.64 18.13
CA LEU A 735 -8.02 -5.33 18.80
C LEU A 735 -9.32 -5.10 19.56
N GLU A 736 -10.46 -5.42 18.95
CA GLU A 736 -11.79 -5.37 19.59
C GLU A 736 -11.81 -6.20 20.89
N GLN A 737 -11.32 -7.44 20.84
CA GLN A 737 -11.25 -8.32 22.02
C GLN A 737 -10.21 -7.86 23.05
N MET A 738 -9.15 -7.17 22.64
CA MET A 738 -8.16 -6.58 23.57
C MET A 738 -8.72 -5.34 24.28
N ALA A 739 -9.50 -4.50 23.61
CA ALA A 739 -10.17 -3.35 24.20
C ALA A 739 -11.22 -3.76 25.24
N GLN A 740 -11.91 -4.88 25.04
CA GLN A 740 -12.91 -5.39 25.99
C GLN A 740 -12.29 -6.06 27.23
N ALA A 741 -11.10 -6.66 27.10
CA ALA A 741 -10.48 -7.40 28.19
C ALA A 741 -8.94 -7.42 28.09
N VAL A 742 -8.30 -6.87 29.12
CA VAL A 742 -6.87 -7.04 29.36
C VAL A 742 -6.63 -8.49 29.78
N SER A 743 -5.68 -9.15 29.11
CA SER A 743 -5.31 -10.52 29.39
C SER A 743 -3.81 -10.65 29.50
N ASP A 744 -3.36 -11.30 30.57
CA ASP A 744 -1.94 -11.56 30.83
C ASP A 744 -1.61 -13.06 30.61
N THR A 745 -2.38 -13.76 29.78
CA THR A 745 -2.14 -15.19 29.51
C THR A 745 -0.90 -15.40 28.63
N GLU A 746 -0.23 -16.54 28.81
CA GLU A 746 0.96 -16.91 28.00
C GLU A 746 0.62 -17.10 26.53
N VAL A 747 -0.56 -17.70 26.28
CA VAL A 747 -1.17 -17.89 24.96
C VAL A 747 -2.60 -17.38 25.03
N ARG A 748 -3.03 -16.62 24.02
CA ARG A 748 -4.43 -16.24 23.84
C ARG A 748 -4.86 -16.57 22.42
N LEU A 749 -5.79 -17.51 22.25
CA LEU A 749 -6.49 -17.74 20.99
C LEU A 749 -7.72 -16.81 20.95
N PHE A 750 -7.73 -15.88 20.00
CA PHE A 750 -8.84 -14.95 19.81
C PHE A 750 -10.01 -15.64 19.12
N GLU A 751 -11.23 -15.29 19.49
CA GLU A 751 -12.43 -15.77 18.80
C GLU A 751 -12.40 -15.25 17.35
N PRO A 752 -12.39 -16.12 16.33
CA PRO A 752 -12.44 -15.71 14.93
C PRO A 752 -13.76 -15.01 14.58
N ARG A 753 -13.69 -13.99 13.72
CA ARG A 753 -14.90 -13.38 13.15
C ARG A 753 -15.72 -14.37 12.31
N ASN A 754 -16.99 -14.05 12.13
CA ASN A 754 -17.81 -14.70 11.10
C ASN A 754 -17.17 -14.52 9.72
N THR A 755 -17.09 -15.61 8.96
CA THR A 755 -16.42 -15.64 7.65
C THR A 755 -17.43 -15.94 6.55
N PHE A 756 -17.49 -15.10 5.52
CA PHE A 756 -18.33 -15.37 4.34
C PHE A 756 -17.70 -16.45 3.44
N ALA A 757 -18.52 -17.39 2.97
CA ALA A 757 -18.16 -18.44 2.03
C ALA A 757 -18.02 -17.90 0.59
N LEU A 758 -17.10 -16.95 0.38
CA LEU A 758 -16.85 -16.29 -0.89
C LEU A 758 -16.01 -17.18 -1.84
N LEU A 759 -16.36 -17.17 -3.12
CA LEU A 759 -15.77 -18.03 -4.14
C LEU A 759 -15.33 -17.23 -5.38
N PRO A 760 -14.01 -17.10 -5.65
CA PRO A 760 -12.90 -17.33 -4.72
C PRO A 760 -12.83 -16.25 -3.63
N GLY A 761 -12.02 -16.47 -2.60
CA GLY A 761 -11.60 -15.40 -1.67
C GLY A 761 -12.14 -15.47 -0.24
N GLY A 762 -13.02 -16.42 0.08
CA GLY A 762 -13.42 -16.67 1.47
C GLY A 762 -12.22 -17.19 2.27
N ARG A 763 -11.95 -16.59 3.44
CA ARG A 763 -10.82 -16.90 4.32
C ARG A 763 -11.21 -16.85 5.79
N GLY A 764 -10.96 -17.93 6.51
CA GLY A 764 -11.07 -17.98 7.97
C GLY A 764 -9.76 -17.49 8.59
N LEU A 765 -9.76 -16.32 9.21
CA LEU A 765 -8.58 -15.75 9.85
C LEU A 765 -8.53 -16.20 11.31
N ILE A 766 -7.43 -16.88 11.67
CA ILE A 766 -7.20 -17.44 13.00
C ILE A 766 -6.10 -16.64 13.67
N ASN A 767 -6.46 -15.89 14.71
CA ASN A 767 -5.54 -14.99 15.43
C ASN A 767 -5.20 -15.53 16.81
N TYR A 768 -3.93 -15.43 17.20
CA TYR A 768 -3.49 -15.74 18.57
C TYR A 768 -2.25 -14.95 18.96
N SER A 769 -2.10 -14.64 20.25
CA SER A 769 -0.90 -13.99 20.77
C SER A 769 -0.08 -14.93 21.64
N LEU A 770 1.24 -14.72 21.63
CA LEU A 770 2.23 -15.50 22.37
C LEU A 770 3.14 -14.57 23.15
N LYS A 771 3.28 -14.78 24.47
CA LYS A 771 4.24 -14.03 25.29
C LYS A 771 5.69 -14.48 25.07
N SER A 772 5.90 -15.74 24.74
CA SER A 772 7.20 -16.32 24.46
C SER A 772 7.15 -17.23 23.23
N ALA A 773 8.29 -17.41 22.56
CA ALA A 773 8.36 -18.26 21.37
C ALA A 773 8.24 -19.74 21.78
N PRO A 774 7.29 -20.49 21.20
CA PRO A 774 7.03 -21.89 21.57
C PRO A 774 8.15 -22.82 21.09
N LYS A 775 8.32 -23.94 21.80
CA LYS A 775 9.34 -24.96 21.46
C LYS A 775 8.97 -25.76 20.22
N THR A 776 7.67 -25.99 20.04
CA THR A 776 7.09 -26.74 18.92
C THR A 776 6.33 -25.80 17.99
N VAL A 777 6.20 -26.20 16.72
CA VAL A 777 5.38 -25.46 15.76
C VAL A 777 3.92 -25.51 16.22
N PRO A 778 3.24 -24.36 16.39
CA PRO A 778 1.82 -24.33 16.71
C PRO A 778 1.00 -25.14 15.71
N ARG A 779 0.19 -26.07 16.21
CA ARG A 779 -0.71 -26.88 15.39
C ARG A 779 -2.12 -26.31 15.49
N ILE A 780 -2.68 -25.92 14.35
CA ILE A 780 -4.05 -25.44 14.26
C ILE A 780 -4.88 -26.53 13.59
N GLU A 781 -5.96 -26.95 14.22
CA GLU A 781 -6.88 -27.95 13.73
C GLU A 781 -8.25 -27.31 13.55
N ILE A 782 -8.81 -27.40 12.36
CA ILE A 782 -10.20 -27.03 12.09
C ILE A 782 -11.05 -28.29 12.24
N LEU A 783 -12.10 -28.20 13.04
CA LEU A 783 -13.02 -29.30 13.31
C LEU A 783 -14.44 -28.92 12.93
N ASP A 784 -15.24 -29.92 12.55
CA ASP A 784 -16.67 -29.74 12.38
C ASP A 784 -17.39 -29.58 13.74
N SER A 785 -18.72 -29.38 13.69
CA SER A 785 -19.56 -29.24 14.88
C SER A 785 -19.62 -30.49 15.76
N HIS A 786 -19.19 -31.66 15.26
CA HIS A 786 -19.12 -32.93 16.00
C HIS A 786 -17.69 -33.24 16.50
N GLY A 787 -16.72 -32.37 16.23
CA GLY A 787 -15.33 -32.53 16.63
C GLY A 787 -14.47 -33.36 15.66
N ALA A 788 -14.98 -33.70 14.47
CA ALA A 788 -14.21 -34.39 13.44
C ALA A 788 -13.24 -33.43 12.75
N LEU A 789 -12.01 -33.89 12.50
CA LEU A 789 -10.97 -33.09 11.87
C LEU A 789 -11.28 -32.80 10.40
N ILE A 790 -11.22 -31.52 10.02
CA ILE A 790 -11.42 -31.00 8.65
C ILE A 790 -10.08 -30.69 7.99
N ARG A 791 -9.22 -29.95 8.71
CA ARG A 791 -7.97 -29.40 8.17
C ARG A 791 -6.94 -29.25 9.28
N LYS A 792 -5.67 -29.52 8.97
CA LYS A 792 -4.52 -29.15 9.80
C LYS A 792 -3.74 -28.01 9.15
N LEU A 793 -3.38 -27.02 9.95
CA LEU A 793 -2.56 -25.87 9.55
C LEU A 793 -1.39 -25.73 10.54
N ALA A 794 -0.26 -25.25 10.03
CA ALA A 794 0.85 -24.83 10.86
C ALA A 794 0.73 -23.34 11.16
N GLY A 795 0.92 -22.95 12.42
CA GLY A 795 0.89 -21.55 12.85
C GLY A 795 2.29 -20.93 12.96
N PRO A 796 2.42 -19.59 12.80
CA PRO A 796 3.66 -18.88 13.10
C PRO A 796 4.04 -18.95 14.59
N ARG A 797 5.33 -18.86 14.92
CA ARG A 797 5.85 -18.99 16.29
C ARG A 797 6.36 -17.67 16.90
N ARG A 798 5.87 -16.53 16.42
CA ARG A 798 6.41 -15.22 16.79
C ARG A 798 5.89 -14.81 18.16
N VAL A 799 6.74 -14.13 18.94
CA VAL A 799 6.28 -13.40 20.13
C VAL A 799 5.39 -12.25 19.67
N GLY A 800 4.32 -11.97 20.42
CA GLY A 800 3.30 -11.00 20.06
C GLY A 800 2.16 -11.65 19.28
N MET A 801 1.48 -10.86 18.45
CA MET A 801 0.33 -11.32 17.67
C MET A 801 0.77 -12.25 16.52
N ASN A 802 -0.02 -13.28 16.20
CA ASN A 802 0.16 -14.21 15.09
C ASN A 802 -1.18 -14.45 14.37
N ARG A 803 -1.13 -14.63 13.04
CA ARG A 803 -2.29 -14.96 12.21
C ARG A 803 -1.99 -16.15 11.31
N ALA A 804 -2.96 -17.05 11.21
CA ALA A 804 -2.99 -18.12 10.22
C ALA A 804 -4.29 -18.02 9.40
N GLU A 805 -4.23 -18.47 8.16
CA GLU A 805 -5.34 -18.38 7.21
C GLU A 805 -5.82 -19.77 6.83
N TRP A 806 -7.13 -20.00 6.95
CA TRP A 806 -7.81 -21.16 6.42
C TRP A 806 -8.54 -20.77 5.13
N ASP A 807 -8.23 -21.44 4.03
CA ASP A 807 -8.88 -21.29 2.72
C ASP A 807 -10.31 -21.85 2.65
N LEU A 808 -10.87 -22.20 3.81
CA LEU A 808 -12.18 -22.84 3.99
C LEU A 808 -12.30 -24.23 3.38
N ARG A 809 -11.18 -24.89 3.04
CA ARG A 809 -11.20 -26.24 2.45
C ARG A 809 -10.94 -27.34 3.46
N TYR A 810 -11.53 -28.49 3.19
CA TYR A 810 -11.10 -29.76 3.77
C TYR A 810 -9.68 -30.10 3.28
N GLU A 811 -9.03 -31.10 3.88
CA GLU A 811 -7.78 -31.65 3.36
C GLU A 811 -7.89 -31.99 1.86
N ALA A 812 -6.81 -31.71 1.12
CA ALA A 812 -6.68 -32.10 -0.27
C ALA A 812 -6.63 -33.64 -0.41
N PRO A 813 -7.01 -34.20 -1.58
CA PRO A 813 -6.84 -35.62 -1.81
C PRO A 813 -5.35 -36.01 -1.78
N LYS A 814 -5.06 -37.27 -1.47
CA LYS A 814 -3.73 -37.83 -1.72
C LYS A 814 -3.51 -37.93 -3.23
N LEU A 815 -2.33 -37.54 -3.70
CA LEU A 815 -1.98 -37.54 -5.12
C LEU A 815 -1.07 -38.72 -5.48
N VAL A 816 -1.09 -39.10 -6.75
CA VAL A 816 -0.20 -40.14 -7.30
C VAL A 816 1.25 -39.65 -7.29
N ALA A 817 2.14 -40.49 -6.78
CA ALA A 817 3.58 -40.32 -6.84
C ALA A 817 4.21 -41.55 -7.52
N LEU A 818 4.63 -41.38 -8.76
CA LEU A 818 5.30 -42.40 -9.56
C LEU A 818 6.76 -42.52 -9.10
N ARG A 819 7.28 -43.74 -9.01
CA ARG A 819 8.61 -44.09 -8.45
C ARG A 819 9.45 -44.95 -9.39
N THR A 820 8.83 -45.46 -10.45
CA THR A 820 9.47 -46.23 -11.50
C THR A 820 9.75 -45.39 -12.75
N ALA A 821 10.75 -45.81 -13.53
CA ALA A 821 11.01 -45.25 -14.85
C ALA A 821 10.09 -45.94 -15.87
N PRO A 822 9.31 -45.18 -16.67
CA PRO A 822 8.52 -45.75 -17.76
C PRO A 822 9.45 -46.21 -18.89
N ALA A 823 9.03 -47.21 -19.66
CA ALA A 823 9.88 -47.79 -20.71
C ALA A 823 10.20 -46.79 -21.83
N GLU A 824 9.30 -45.84 -22.06
CA GLU A 824 9.38 -44.79 -23.07
C GLU A 824 10.31 -43.63 -22.63
N ASN A 825 10.60 -43.52 -21.33
CA ASN A 825 11.55 -42.55 -20.79
C ASN A 825 12.39 -43.17 -19.66
N PRO A 826 13.38 -44.02 -20.01
CA PRO A 826 14.22 -44.67 -19.00
C PRO A 826 15.13 -43.68 -18.24
N HIS A 827 15.35 -42.48 -18.79
CA HIS A 827 16.23 -41.45 -18.22
C HIS A 827 15.47 -40.40 -17.37
N ILE A 828 14.19 -40.63 -17.06
CA ILE A 828 13.33 -39.66 -16.36
C ILE A 828 13.92 -39.14 -15.03
N TRP A 829 14.70 -39.96 -14.31
CA TRP A 829 15.33 -39.57 -13.04
C TRP A 829 16.64 -38.77 -13.21
N GLU A 830 17.20 -38.75 -14.42
CA GLU A 830 18.36 -37.91 -14.77
C GLU A 830 17.94 -36.47 -15.07
N GLU A 831 16.67 -36.26 -15.39
CA GLU A 831 16.09 -34.96 -15.67
C GLU A 831 16.21 -34.03 -14.44
N PRO A 832 16.60 -32.75 -14.63
CA PRO A 832 16.74 -31.81 -13.51
C PRO A 832 15.50 -31.68 -12.62
N ARG A 833 14.29 -31.86 -13.19
CA ARG A 833 13.01 -31.73 -12.46
C ARG A 833 12.68 -32.88 -11.49
N PHE A 834 13.32 -34.04 -11.64
CA PHE A 834 13.08 -35.22 -10.78
C PHE A 834 14.35 -35.78 -10.14
N ARG A 835 15.52 -35.21 -10.47
CA ARG A 835 16.80 -35.66 -9.90
C ARG A 835 16.80 -35.52 -8.38
N GLY A 836 17.09 -36.64 -7.70
CA GLY A 836 17.20 -36.68 -6.24
C GLY A 836 15.86 -36.72 -5.49
N THR A 837 14.73 -36.91 -6.18
CA THR A 837 13.42 -37.11 -5.53
C THR A 837 13.08 -38.59 -5.38
N ASP A 838 12.26 -38.92 -4.38
CA ASP A 838 11.77 -40.30 -4.13
C ASP A 838 10.45 -40.61 -4.89
N GLY A 839 10.01 -39.69 -5.74
CA GLY A 839 8.77 -39.77 -6.50
C GLY A 839 8.58 -38.58 -7.44
N ARG A 840 7.73 -38.76 -8.47
CA ARG A 840 7.33 -37.73 -9.44
C ARG A 840 5.80 -37.68 -9.59
N PRO A 841 5.21 -36.50 -9.76
CA PRO A 841 3.76 -36.34 -9.88
C PRO A 841 3.26 -36.73 -11.28
N VAL A 842 1.97 -37.00 -11.42
CA VAL A 842 1.30 -36.92 -12.73
C VAL A 842 1.18 -35.44 -13.09
N LEU A 843 1.61 -35.06 -14.30
CA LEU A 843 1.50 -33.69 -14.79
C LEU A 843 0.46 -33.61 -15.91
N HIS A 844 -0.39 -32.59 -15.84
CA HIS A 844 -1.30 -32.20 -16.92
C HIS A 844 -1.68 -30.73 -16.74
N TRP A 845 -1.78 -29.99 -17.84
CA TRP A 845 -2.17 -28.58 -17.80
C TRP A 845 -3.56 -28.41 -17.16
N GLY A 846 -3.67 -27.46 -16.21
CA GLY A 846 -4.94 -27.04 -15.59
C GLY A 846 -5.49 -27.93 -14.46
N ILE A 847 -4.80 -29.01 -14.07
CA ILE A 847 -5.33 -29.89 -13.02
C ILE A 847 -5.03 -29.43 -11.59
N LYS A 848 -4.03 -28.55 -11.41
CA LYS A 848 -3.54 -28.16 -10.08
C LYS A 848 -4.62 -27.48 -9.23
N GLU A 849 -5.48 -26.68 -9.85
CA GLU A 849 -6.61 -26.02 -9.20
C GLU A 849 -7.69 -27.00 -8.77
N ALA A 850 -7.69 -28.22 -9.33
CA ALA A 850 -8.60 -29.32 -9.02
C ALA A 850 -8.00 -30.34 -8.03
N GLU A 851 -6.72 -30.23 -7.68
CA GLU A 851 -6.06 -31.07 -6.66
C GLU A 851 -6.33 -30.59 -5.23
N VAL A 852 -7.54 -30.07 -4.99
CA VAL A 852 -7.94 -29.38 -3.76
C VAL A 852 -9.09 -30.10 -3.05
N GLY A 853 -9.19 -29.90 -1.74
CA GLY A 853 -10.32 -30.40 -0.95
C GLY A 853 -11.61 -29.60 -1.18
N PRO A 854 -12.78 -30.18 -0.87
CA PRO A 854 -14.06 -29.48 -0.94
C PRO A 854 -14.10 -28.28 0.00
N ILE A 855 -14.88 -27.29 -0.37
CA ILE A 855 -15.11 -26.10 0.46
C ILE A 855 -16.12 -26.43 1.54
N ALA A 856 -15.82 -26.00 2.76
CA ALA A 856 -16.66 -26.19 3.92
C ALA A 856 -18.01 -25.46 3.75
N LEU A 857 -19.08 -26.15 4.16
CA LEU A 857 -20.43 -25.61 4.08
C LEU A 857 -20.61 -24.44 5.05
N PRO A 858 -21.53 -23.50 4.78
CA PRO A 858 -22.00 -22.56 5.79
C PRO A 858 -22.45 -23.31 7.05
N GLY A 859 -21.98 -22.89 8.23
CA GLY A 859 -22.20 -23.62 9.47
C GLY A 859 -21.20 -23.30 10.58
N LYS A 860 -21.29 -24.07 11.67
CA LYS A 860 -20.44 -23.94 12.85
C LYS A 860 -19.27 -24.92 12.81
N TYR A 861 -18.10 -24.42 13.15
CA TYR A 861 -16.83 -25.11 13.21
C TYR A 861 -16.10 -24.77 14.51
N ILE A 862 -15.04 -25.50 14.80
CA ILE A 862 -14.19 -25.27 15.97
C ILE A 862 -12.75 -25.13 15.48
N VAL A 863 -12.10 -24.05 15.91
CA VAL A 863 -10.64 -23.90 15.78
C VAL A 863 -10.01 -24.43 17.05
N ARG A 864 -9.04 -25.32 16.92
CA ARG A 864 -8.24 -25.85 18.01
C ARG A 864 -6.76 -25.53 17.79
N LEU A 865 -6.18 -24.72 18.66
CA LEU A 865 -4.76 -24.40 18.69
C LEU A 865 -4.04 -25.26 19.72
N THR A 866 -3.03 -26.02 19.31
CA THR A 866 -2.14 -26.78 20.20
C THR A 866 -0.74 -26.17 20.19
N ILE A 867 -0.22 -25.79 21.36
CA ILE A 867 1.12 -25.23 21.55
C ILE A 867 1.77 -25.91 22.75
N ASP A 868 2.96 -26.49 22.54
CA ASP A 868 3.77 -27.13 23.60
C ASP A 868 2.96 -28.08 24.51
N GLY A 869 2.00 -28.81 23.91
CA GLY A 869 1.14 -29.78 24.57
C GLY A 869 -0.15 -29.22 25.19
N GLN A 870 -0.33 -27.89 25.24
CA GLN A 870 -1.56 -27.25 25.69
C GLN A 870 -2.50 -26.97 24.52
N THR A 871 -3.81 -27.07 24.77
CA THR A 871 -4.85 -26.93 23.75
C THR A 871 -5.80 -25.79 24.11
N TYR A 872 -6.10 -24.94 23.12
CA TYR A 872 -7.06 -23.84 23.19
C TYR A 872 -8.09 -23.99 22.08
N THR A 873 -9.34 -23.64 22.34
CA THR A 873 -10.42 -23.78 21.35
C THR A 873 -11.26 -22.53 21.26
N GLN A 874 -11.67 -22.16 20.05
CA GLN A 874 -12.64 -21.10 19.78
C GLN A 874 -13.67 -21.56 18.73
N PRO A 875 -14.92 -21.09 18.79
CA PRO A 875 -15.90 -21.34 17.74
C PRO A 875 -15.53 -20.56 16.48
N LEU A 876 -15.92 -21.06 15.31
CA LEU A 876 -15.82 -20.34 14.04
C LEU A 876 -17.11 -20.57 13.24
N THR A 877 -17.67 -19.51 12.66
CA THR A 877 -18.90 -19.60 11.86
C THR A 877 -18.61 -19.21 10.42
N ILE A 878 -18.98 -20.08 9.49
CA ILE A 878 -19.03 -19.77 8.06
C ILE A 878 -20.44 -19.33 7.70
N VAL A 879 -20.56 -18.13 7.14
CA VAL A 879 -21.81 -17.53 6.67
C VAL A 879 -21.92 -17.70 5.16
N LYS A 880 -23.11 -18.05 4.69
CA LYS A 880 -23.38 -18.20 3.25
C LYS A 880 -23.20 -16.86 2.54
N ASP A 881 -22.61 -16.89 1.35
CA ASP A 881 -22.58 -15.72 0.46
C ASP A 881 -24.03 -15.31 0.12
N PRO A 882 -24.46 -14.08 0.44
CA PRO A 882 -25.82 -13.62 0.14
C PRO A 882 -26.11 -13.55 -1.36
N LYS A 883 -25.09 -13.56 -2.23
CA LYS A 883 -25.26 -13.62 -3.69
C LYS A 883 -25.47 -15.04 -4.21
N ASN A 884 -25.19 -16.06 -3.40
CA ASN A 884 -25.41 -17.46 -3.79
C ASN A 884 -26.89 -17.86 -3.61
N SER A 885 -27.57 -18.15 -4.72
CA SER A 885 -28.98 -18.54 -4.75
C SER A 885 -29.24 -20.02 -4.47
N ALA A 886 -28.24 -20.90 -4.44
CA ALA A 886 -28.44 -22.33 -4.19
C ALA A 886 -28.99 -22.58 -2.79
N SER A 887 -29.90 -23.54 -2.65
CA SER A 887 -30.44 -23.98 -1.36
C SER A 887 -29.40 -24.73 -0.52
N ASP A 888 -29.60 -24.77 0.79
CA ASP A 888 -28.67 -25.49 1.69
C ASP A 888 -28.61 -26.99 1.37
N ALA A 889 -29.73 -27.56 0.91
CA ALA A 889 -29.80 -28.95 0.45
C ALA A 889 -28.97 -29.22 -0.82
N GLU A 890 -28.97 -28.27 -1.77
CA GLU A 890 -28.14 -28.34 -2.98
C GLU A 890 -26.65 -28.24 -2.63
N LEU A 891 -26.29 -27.30 -1.76
CA LEU A 891 -24.91 -27.15 -1.28
C LEU A 891 -24.44 -28.41 -0.55
N GLU A 892 -25.28 -28.98 0.33
CA GLU A 892 -24.95 -30.21 1.04
C GLU A 892 -24.80 -31.41 0.08
N ALA A 893 -25.67 -31.52 -0.93
CA ALA A 893 -25.56 -32.56 -1.94
C ALA A 893 -24.26 -32.44 -2.76
N SER A 894 -23.88 -31.22 -3.15
CA SER A 894 -22.65 -30.94 -3.87
C SER A 894 -21.42 -31.25 -3.00
N PHE A 895 -21.42 -30.80 -1.75
CA PHE A 895 -20.36 -31.10 -0.79
C PHE A 895 -20.17 -32.61 -0.57
N ARG A 896 -21.26 -33.38 -0.34
CA ARG A 896 -21.18 -34.84 -0.20
C ARG A 896 -20.59 -35.51 -1.44
N MET A 897 -20.92 -35.01 -2.63
CA MET A 897 -20.35 -35.52 -3.88
C MET A 897 -18.84 -35.22 -3.97
N GLN A 898 -18.41 -34.00 -3.67
CA GLN A 898 -17.00 -33.62 -3.71
C GLN A 898 -16.16 -34.39 -2.66
N VAL A 899 -16.71 -34.65 -1.47
CA VAL A 899 -16.04 -35.51 -0.46
C VAL A 899 -15.81 -36.90 -1.02
N ARG A 900 -16.81 -37.51 -1.69
CA ARG A 900 -16.65 -38.82 -2.34
C ARG A 900 -15.57 -38.79 -3.42
N ILE A 901 -15.61 -37.80 -4.32
CA ILE A 901 -14.60 -37.63 -5.37
C ILE A 901 -13.20 -37.52 -4.76
N ARG A 902 -13.00 -36.67 -3.75
CA ARG A 902 -11.72 -36.52 -3.04
C ARG A 902 -11.24 -37.86 -2.46
N ASP A 903 -12.13 -38.61 -1.82
CA ASP A 903 -11.80 -39.90 -1.21
C ASP A 903 -11.44 -40.93 -2.27
N ASP A 904 -12.15 -40.95 -3.40
CA ASP A 904 -11.87 -41.82 -4.54
C ASP A 904 -10.55 -41.47 -5.23
N ILE A 905 -10.20 -40.18 -5.36
CA ILE A 905 -8.87 -39.73 -5.83
C ILE A 905 -7.80 -40.26 -4.87
N SER A 906 -8.01 -40.10 -3.56
CA SER A 906 -7.05 -40.55 -2.56
C SER A 906 -6.87 -42.07 -2.58
N LYS A 907 -7.97 -42.82 -2.75
CA LYS A 907 -7.98 -44.29 -2.84
C LYS A 907 -7.26 -44.77 -4.11
N THR A 908 -7.49 -44.09 -5.22
CA THR A 908 -6.78 -44.28 -6.50
C THR A 908 -5.28 -44.05 -6.30
N ALA A 909 -4.90 -42.92 -5.73
CA ALA A 909 -3.52 -42.57 -5.47
C ALA A 909 -2.82 -43.53 -4.51
N GLU A 910 -3.49 -43.96 -3.43
CA GLU A 910 -2.94 -44.96 -2.51
C GLU A 910 -2.69 -46.31 -3.19
N SER A 911 -3.60 -46.75 -4.05
CA SER A 911 -3.46 -47.99 -4.82
C SER A 911 -2.25 -47.92 -5.76
N VAL A 912 -2.14 -46.84 -6.54
CA VAL A 912 -1.00 -46.61 -7.44
C VAL A 912 0.31 -46.49 -6.64
N ASN A 913 0.33 -45.68 -5.58
CA ASN A 913 1.51 -45.48 -4.75
C ASN A 913 2.01 -46.79 -4.11
N ARG A 914 1.10 -47.68 -3.68
CA ARG A 914 1.46 -49.01 -3.19
C ARG A 914 2.08 -49.88 -4.28
N ILE A 915 1.50 -49.88 -5.48
CA ILE A 915 2.05 -50.58 -6.64
C ILE A 915 3.45 -50.04 -6.96
N GLU A 916 3.62 -48.72 -7.06
CA GLU A 916 4.88 -48.08 -7.40
C GLU A 916 5.98 -48.36 -6.37
N TRP A 917 5.66 -48.46 -5.08
CA TRP A 917 6.62 -48.91 -4.07
C TRP A 917 7.05 -50.37 -4.26
N MET A 918 6.13 -51.25 -4.60
CA MET A 918 6.46 -52.65 -4.87
C MET A 918 7.30 -52.79 -6.14
N ARG A 919 6.92 -52.09 -7.22
CA ARG A 919 7.67 -52.07 -8.47
C ARG A 919 9.06 -51.44 -8.31
N LYS A 920 9.19 -50.39 -7.48
CA LYS A 920 10.50 -49.81 -7.14
C LYS A 920 11.41 -50.82 -6.43
N GLN A 921 10.89 -51.59 -5.48
CA GLN A 921 11.64 -52.67 -4.83
C GLN A 921 12.08 -53.73 -5.86
N MET A 922 11.20 -54.10 -6.79
CA MET A 922 11.53 -55.05 -7.86
C MET A 922 12.62 -54.51 -8.80
N ALA A 923 12.56 -53.23 -9.18
CA ALA A 923 13.60 -52.60 -9.99
C ALA A 923 14.97 -52.61 -9.30
N VAL A 924 15.02 -52.39 -7.98
CA VAL A 924 16.24 -52.50 -7.18
C VAL A 924 16.77 -53.94 -7.16
N ILE A 925 15.91 -54.93 -6.92
CA ILE A 925 16.29 -56.35 -6.95
C ILE A 925 16.81 -56.74 -8.35
N GLN A 926 16.13 -56.28 -9.41
CA GLN A 926 16.54 -56.54 -10.79
C GLN A 926 17.91 -55.94 -11.11
N ALA A 927 18.19 -54.71 -10.67
CA ALA A 927 19.49 -54.08 -10.83
C ALA A 927 20.60 -54.84 -10.06
N MET A 928 20.34 -55.26 -8.82
CA MET A 928 21.28 -56.06 -8.02
C MET A 928 21.63 -57.39 -8.72
N LEU A 929 20.61 -58.13 -9.16
CA LEU A 929 20.80 -59.43 -9.82
C LEU A 929 21.48 -59.35 -11.19
N ARG A 930 21.30 -58.24 -11.93
CA ARG A 930 22.04 -57.98 -13.17
C ARG A 930 23.51 -57.69 -12.87
N SER A 931 23.79 -56.88 -11.84
CA SER A 931 25.16 -56.55 -11.42
C SER A 931 25.96 -57.76 -10.90
N GLU A 932 25.31 -58.74 -10.27
CA GLU A 932 25.96 -60.00 -9.84
C GLU A 932 26.31 -60.92 -11.02
N GLY A 933 25.56 -60.84 -12.13
CA GLY A 933 25.84 -61.59 -13.36
C GLY A 933 27.05 -61.06 -14.13
N GLU A 934 27.32 -59.75 -14.05
CA GLU A 934 28.43 -59.07 -14.73
C GLU A 934 29.79 -59.22 -14.01
N GLN A 935 29.82 -59.67 -12.74
CA GLN A 935 31.05 -59.81 -11.95
C GLN A 935 31.91 -61.07 -12.24
N ARG A 936 31.62 -61.84 -13.30
CA ARG A 936 32.53 -62.92 -13.76
C ARG A 936 33.52 -62.37 -14.80
N PRO A 937 34.85 -62.58 -14.64
CA PRO A 937 35.83 -61.98 -15.53
C PRO A 937 35.81 -62.65 -16.90
N ALA A 938 35.49 -61.89 -17.95
CA ALA A 938 35.81 -62.27 -19.32
C ALA A 938 37.24 -61.79 -19.64
N SER A 939 38.11 -62.75 -19.96
CA SER A 939 39.46 -62.55 -20.48
C SER A 939 39.47 -61.80 -21.82
N ASN A 940 40.35 -60.80 -21.93
CA ASN A 940 40.97 -60.19 -23.12
C ASN A 940 40.13 -60.03 -24.41
N GLY A 941 39.88 -58.77 -24.79
CA GLY A 941 39.60 -58.36 -26.17
C GLY A 941 38.91 -56.99 -26.25
N GLU A 942 39.61 -55.99 -26.80
CA GLU A 942 39.11 -54.66 -27.15
C GLU A 942 37.92 -54.74 -28.13
N ASP A 943 36.86 -53.95 -27.93
CA ASP A 943 36.53 -52.76 -28.74
C ASP A 943 35.20 -52.15 -28.25
N GLY A 944 35.10 -50.84 -28.32
CA GLY A 944 34.03 -50.04 -27.75
C GLY A 944 32.74 -50.03 -28.57
N SER A 945 31.73 -49.40 -27.95
CA SER A 945 30.45 -49.00 -28.54
C SER A 945 29.50 -50.16 -28.91
N LYS A 946 28.49 -50.38 -28.04
CA LYS A 946 27.10 -50.56 -28.47
C LYS A 946 26.12 -50.35 -27.31
N ASN A 947 25.19 -49.42 -27.54
CA ASN A 947 23.90 -49.32 -26.87
C ASN A 947 23.22 -50.70 -26.88
N GLN A 948 22.89 -51.23 -25.71
CA GLN A 948 22.06 -52.42 -25.60
C GLN A 948 20.82 -52.09 -24.76
N GLN A 949 19.77 -51.73 -25.48
CA GLN A 949 18.39 -51.85 -25.02
C GLN A 949 18.14 -53.34 -24.80
N ASP A 950 17.97 -53.70 -23.54
CA ASP A 950 18.12 -55.06 -23.05
C ASP A 950 16.75 -55.76 -22.97
N ASP A 951 16.23 -56.16 -24.14
CA ASP A 951 15.02 -57.00 -24.25
C ASP A 951 15.33 -58.51 -24.25
N ASP A 952 16.60 -58.90 -24.35
CA ASP A 952 17.04 -60.29 -24.23
C ASP A 952 17.75 -60.51 -22.88
N ILE A 953 17.04 -61.08 -21.91
CA ILE A 953 17.67 -61.62 -20.69
C ILE A 953 18.71 -62.66 -21.15
N ASP A 954 20.00 -62.35 -20.99
CA ASP A 954 21.07 -63.29 -21.33
C ASP A 954 20.87 -64.61 -20.56
N ASN A 955 20.62 -65.70 -21.30
CA ASN A 955 20.43 -67.03 -20.74
C ASN A 955 21.71 -67.57 -20.06
N SER A 956 22.85 -66.88 -20.20
CA SER A 956 24.09 -67.15 -19.48
C SER A 956 24.10 -66.60 -18.04
N ASN A 957 23.19 -65.67 -17.70
CA ASN A 957 23.07 -65.11 -16.35
C ASN A 957 22.55 -66.19 -15.37
N PRO A 958 23.22 -66.44 -14.23
CA PRO A 958 22.79 -67.45 -13.25
C PRO A 958 21.39 -67.18 -12.65
N HIS A 959 20.91 -65.94 -12.76
CA HIS A 959 19.60 -65.47 -12.31
C HIS A 959 18.59 -65.27 -13.45
N ALA A 960 18.88 -65.68 -14.70
CA ALA A 960 18.02 -65.44 -15.88
C ALA A 960 16.55 -65.84 -15.67
N LYS A 961 16.30 -67.01 -15.05
CA LYS A 961 14.92 -67.46 -14.72
C LYS A 961 14.22 -66.51 -13.74
N LEU A 962 14.95 -66.01 -12.74
CA LEU A 962 14.41 -65.10 -11.73
C LEU A 962 14.18 -63.69 -12.29
N LEU A 963 15.08 -63.20 -13.14
CA LEU A 963 14.91 -61.95 -13.89
C LEU A 963 13.67 -62.00 -14.80
N LYS A 964 13.39 -63.16 -15.42
CA LYS A 964 12.16 -63.35 -16.21
C LYS A 964 10.91 -63.32 -15.34
N SER A 965 10.95 -63.95 -14.16
CA SER A 965 9.86 -63.88 -13.18
C SER A 965 9.63 -62.47 -12.65
N LEU A 966 10.70 -61.68 -12.40
CA LEU A 966 10.62 -60.26 -12.03
C LEU A 966 9.93 -59.45 -13.13
N LYS A 967 10.35 -59.57 -14.40
CA LYS A 967 9.73 -58.87 -15.54
C LYS A 967 8.25 -59.24 -15.68
N THR A 968 7.90 -60.53 -15.51
CA THR A 968 6.49 -60.98 -15.58
C THR A 968 5.65 -60.40 -14.44
N MET A 969 6.18 -60.37 -13.22
CA MET A 969 5.47 -59.80 -12.08
C MET A 969 5.35 -58.27 -12.18
N ASP A 970 6.38 -57.58 -12.69
CA ASP A 970 6.35 -56.11 -12.88
C ASP A 970 5.31 -55.75 -13.94
N GLN A 971 5.28 -56.46 -15.07
CA GLN A 971 4.25 -56.29 -16.08
C GLN A 971 2.86 -56.52 -15.52
N LYS A 972 2.69 -57.52 -14.65
CA LYS A 972 1.40 -57.79 -14.00
C LYS A 972 0.98 -56.65 -13.07
N MET A 973 1.91 -56.09 -12.30
CA MET A 973 1.67 -54.91 -11.46
C MET A 973 1.33 -53.67 -12.31
N GLN A 974 2.10 -53.42 -13.36
CA GLN A 974 1.89 -52.32 -14.30
C GLN A 974 0.53 -52.43 -15.01
N ASN A 975 0.11 -53.63 -15.39
CA ASN A 975 -1.21 -53.84 -16.00
C ASN A 975 -2.36 -53.47 -15.05
N VAL A 976 -2.16 -53.65 -13.73
CA VAL A 976 -3.14 -53.20 -12.71
C VAL A 976 -3.01 -51.70 -12.48
N GLU A 977 -1.80 -51.15 -12.40
CA GLU A 977 -1.56 -49.71 -12.30
C GLU A 977 -2.23 -48.94 -13.45
N TYR A 978 -2.11 -49.43 -14.68
CA TYR A 978 -2.67 -48.79 -15.88
C TYR A 978 -4.19 -48.89 -16.00
N LYS A 979 -4.87 -49.51 -15.03
CA LYS A 979 -6.32 -49.31 -14.83
C LYS A 979 -6.62 -47.97 -14.14
N PHE A 980 -5.70 -47.47 -13.31
CA PHE A 980 -5.86 -46.23 -12.55
C PHE A 980 -5.32 -45.00 -13.28
N ILE A 981 -4.14 -45.13 -13.91
CA ILE A 981 -3.48 -44.06 -14.66
C ILE A 981 -3.21 -44.48 -16.10
N SER A 982 -3.13 -43.55 -17.05
CA SER A 982 -2.72 -43.87 -18.42
C SER A 982 -1.19 -44.02 -18.55
N GLN A 983 -0.75 -44.66 -19.63
CA GLN A 983 0.67 -44.74 -19.97
C GLN A 983 1.28 -43.35 -20.23
N ALA A 984 0.50 -42.42 -20.79
CA ALA A 984 0.92 -41.03 -20.98
C ALA A 984 1.11 -40.30 -19.64
N GLU A 985 0.17 -40.48 -18.70
CA GLU A 985 0.30 -39.94 -17.33
C GLU A 985 1.55 -40.47 -16.62
N ALA A 986 1.90 -41.74 -16.89
CA ALA A 986 3.10 -42.36 -16.34
C ALA A 986 4.41 -41.74 -16.85
N LEU A 987 4.40 -40.78 -17.79
CA LEU A 987 5.59 -40.05 -18.25
C LEU A 987 5.86 -38.75 -17.48
N SER A 988 4.90 -38.28 -16.66
CA SER A 988 5.01 -36.98 -15.98
C SER A 988 5.35 -35.82 -16.92
N ASP A 989 4.79 -35.83 -18.12
CA ASP A 989 4.95 -34.77 -19.11
C ASP A 989 3.63 -34.08 -19.41
N ASP A 990 3.69 -32.76 -19.54
CA ASP A 990 2.50 -31.96 -19.85
C ASP A 990 2.24 -31.95 -21.36
N LYS A 991 0.97 -32.18 -21.75
CA LYS A 991 0.41 -32.01 -23.12
C LYS A 991 1.19 -32.68 -24.26
N TYR A 992 1.96 -33.73 -24.00
CA TYR A 992 2.81 -34.34 -25.03
C TYR A 992 2.13 -35.48 -25.82
N TYR A 993 1.18 -36.18 -25.20
CA TYR A 993 0.53 -37.35 -25.77
C TYR A 993 -0.99 -37.26 -25.66
N SER A 994 -1.70 -37.75 -26.68
CA SER A 994 -3.16 -37.88 -26.68
C SER A 994 -3.53 -39.32 -26.37
N SER A 995 -4.07 -39.55 -25.17
CA SER A 995 -4.61 -40.84 -24.75
C SER A 995 -5.88 -40.63 -23.93
N ALA A 996 -6.75 -41.64 -23.87
CA ALA A 996 -7.91 -41.58 -23.01
C ALA A 996 -7.50 -41.58 -21.53
N ASP A 997 -7.99 -40.60 -20.79
CA ASP A 997 -7.82 -40.50 -19.34
C ASP A 997 -8.34 -41.76 -18.63
N LYS A 998 -7.65 -42.12 -17.56
CA LYS A 998 -8.05 -43.22 -16.66
C LYS A 998 -8.71 -42.67 -15.40
N ILE A 999 -8.93 -43.55 -14.42
CA ILE A 999 -9.70 -43.24 -13.20
C ILE A 999 -9.13 -42.00 -12.50
N TYR A 1000 -7.80 -41.88 -12.40
CA TYR A 1000 -7.15 -40.76 -11.71
C TYR A 1000 -7.47 -39.40 -12.35
N LEU A 1001 -7.11 -39.20 -13.62
CA LEU A 1001 -7.38 -37.92 -14.29
C LEU A 1001 -8.88 -37.64 -14.46
N ASN A 1002 -9.71 -38.65 -14.74
CA ASN A 1002 -11.16 -38.44 -14.81
C ASN A 1002 -11.75 -37.98 -13.47
N LEU A 1003 -11.28 -38.53 -12.34
CA LEU A 1003 -11.72 -38.08 -11.01
C LEU A 1003 -11.21 -36.67 -10.69
N ILE A 1004 -9.98 -36.33 -11.08
CA ILE A 1004 -9.42 -34.98 -10.90
C ILE A 1004 -10.23 -33.95 -11.70
N TRP A 1005 -10.52 -34.23 -12.97
CA TRP A 1005 -11.36 -33.36 -13.79
C TRP A 1005 -12.80 -33.29 -13.28
N LEU A 1006 -13.37 -34.39 -12.81
CA LEU A 1006 -14.68 -34.36 -12.16
C LEU A 1006 -14.67 -33.51 -10.88
N ASN A 1007 -13.55 -33.51 -10.12
CA ASN A 1007 -13.36 -32.62 -8.98
C ASN A 1007 -13.29 -31.15 -9.40
N ALA A 1008 -12.69 -30.85 -10.56
CA ALA A 1008 -12.70 -29.51 -11.15
C ALA A 1008 -14.13 -29.06 -11.48
N GLU A 1009 -14.86 -29.90 -12.22
CA GLU A 1009 -16.23 -29.65 -12.71
C GLU A 1009 -17.26 -29.48 -11.59
N VAL A 1010 -17.17 -30.27 -10.51
CA VAL A 1010 -18.08 -30.15 -9.37
C VAL A 1010 -17.58 -29.11 -8.35
N GLY A 1011 -16.27 -28.89 -8.30
CA GLY A 1011 -15.59 -27.98 -7.38
C GLY A 1011 -15.36 -26.59 -7.97
N THR A 1012 -14.19 -26.02 -7.70
CA THR A 1012 -13.87 -24.61 -8.03
C THR A 1012 -13.38 -24.36 -9.45
N GLY A 1013 -13.31 -25.39 -10.30
CA GLY A 1013 -12.75 -25.31 -11.65
C GLY A 1013 -11.30 -25.82 -11.74
N GLY A 1014 -10.78 -25.84 -12.97
CA GLY A 1014 -9.45 -26.34 -13.33
C GLY A 1014 -8.90 -25.59 -14.55
N GLY A 1015 -7.68 -25.02 -14.44
CA GLY A 1015 -7.11 -24.17 -15.49
C GLY A 1015 -8.05 -23.02 -15.87
N ASP A 1016 -8.41 -22.93 -17.16
CA ASP A 1016 -9.32 -21.90 -17.69
C ASP A 1016 -10.81 -22.33 -17.66
N VAL A 1017 -11.15 -23.44 -16.98
CA VAL A 1017 -12.51 -24.00 -16.90
C VAL A 1017 -13.14 -23.70 -15.55
N ALA A 1018 -14.36 -23.16 -15.56
CA ALA A 1018 -15.15 -22.90 -14.35
C ALA A 1018 -15.75 -24.19 -13.78
N GLY A 1019 -15.84 -24.29 -12.46
CA GLY A 1019 -16.50 -25.40 -11.78
C GLY A 1019 -17.91 -25.05 -11.27
N GLY A 1020 -18.61 -26.07 -10.77
CA GLY A 1020 -19.98 -26.02 -10.26
C GLY A 1020 -20.12 -25.73 -8.76
N VAL A 1021 -19.03 -25.32 -8.09
CA VAL A 1021 -19.07 -24.97 -6.67
C VAL A 1021 -20.16 -23.94 -6.38
N GLY A 1022 -20.86 -24.10 -5.25
CA GLY A 1022 -21.94 -23.21 -4.89
C GLY A 1022 -23.27 -23.52 -5.58
N SER A 1023 -23.35 -24.58 -6.40
CA SER A 1023 -24.59 -25.12 -6.99
C SER A 1023 -24.79 -26.59 -6.60
N GLY A 1024 -26.02 -27.10 -6.79
CA GLY A 1024 -26.30 -28.53 -6.64
C GLY A 1024 -25.62 -29.38 -7.72
N PRO A 1025 -25.31 -30.65 -7.44
CA PRO A 1025 -24.69 -31.53 -8.43
C PRO A 1025 -25.67 -31.83 -9.58
N THR A 1026 -25.15 -31.93 -10.79
CA THR A 1026 -25.96 -32.31 -11.97
C THR A 1026 -26.23 -33.82 -11.99
N ASP A 1027 -27.33 -34.24 -12.63
CA ASP A 1027 -27.60 -35.68 -12.83
C ASP A 1027 -26.47 -36.37 -13.61
N THR A 1028 -25.85 -35.65 -14.55
CA THR A 1028 -24.68 -36.10 -15.31
C THR A 1028 -23.50 -36.36 -14.40
N SER A 1029 -23.14 -35.41 -13.54
CA SER A 1029 -21.99 -35.55 -12.65
C SER A 1029 -22.21 -36.69 -11.65
N VAL A 1030 -23.42 -36.84 -11.09
CA VAL A 1030 -23.79 -37.97 -10.22
C VAL A 1030 -23.65 -39.31 -10.94
N THR A 1031 -24.06 -39.38 -12.21
CA THR A 1031 -23.95 -40.59 -13.03
C THR A 1031 -22.49 -40.92 -13.33
N LEU A 1032 -21.68 -39.92 -13.71
CA LEU A 1032 -20.25 -40.07 -13.97
C LEU A 1032 -19.50 -40.58 -12.73
N LEU A 1033 -19.78 -40.02 -11.55
CA LEU A 1033 -19.16 -40.51 -10.31
C LEU A 1033 -19.46 -41.99 -10.07
N ARG A 1034 -20.72 -42.42 -10.24
CA ARG A 1034 -21.09 -43.84 -10.07
C ARG A 1034 -20.39 -44.74 -11.08
N MET A 1035 -20.17 -44.27 -12.30
CA MET A 1035 -19.40 -45.00 -13.31
C MET A 1035 -17.94 -45.14 -12.89
N LEU A 1036 -17.30 -44.04 -12.47
CA LEU A 1036 -15.91 -44.05 -12.00
C LEU A 1036 -15.71 -44.88 -10.73
N GLU A 1037 -16.65 -44.85 -9.79
CA GLU A 1037 -16.62 -45.68 -8.57
C GLU A 1037 -16.70 -47.18 -8.91
N LYS A 1038 -17.47 -47.55 -9.94
CA LYS A 1038 -17.54 -48.92 -10.43
C LYS A 1038 -16.20 -49.36 -11.03
N ASP A 1039 -15.60 -48.52 -11.86
CA ASP A 1039 -14.29 -48.78 -12.47
C ASP A 1039 -13.18 -48.86 -11.40
N LEU A 1040 -13.25 -47.98 -10.40
CA LEU A 1040 -12.37 -47.98 -9.23
C LEU A 1040 -12.49 -49.29 -8.45
N ALA A 1041 -13.70 -49.76 -8.15
CA ALA A 1041 -13.92 -51.02 -7.46
C ALA A 1041 -13.37 -52.23 -8.23
N GLU A 1042 -13.46 -52.22 -9.57
CA GLU A 1042 -12.86 -53.26 -10.40
C GLU A 1042 -11.33 -53.21 -10.38
N ALA A 1043 -10.74 -52.01 -10.47
CA ALA A 1043 -9.30 -51.83 -10.41
C ALA A 1043 -8.73 -52.26 -9.04
N GLU A 1044 -9.43 -51.94 -7.94
CA GLU A 1044 -9.05 -52.37 -6.60
C GLU A 1044 -9.11 -53.88 -6.37
N ASN A 1045 -10.02 -54.60 -7.04
CA ASN A 1045 -9.99 -56.07 -7.02
C ASN A 1045 -8.70 -56.62 -7.66
N GLY A 1046 -8.16 -55.91 -8.66
CA GLY A 1046 -6.83 -56.19 -9.22
C GLY A 1046 -5.72 -56.00 -8.19
N VAL A 1047 -5.74 -54.89 -7.46
CA VAL A 1047 -4.77 -54.62 -6.37
C VAL A 1047 -4.87 -55.68 -5.27
N ARG A 1048 -6.08 -56.07 -4.88
CA ARG A 1048 -6.30 -57.13 -3.88
C ARG A 1048 -5.75 -58.47 -4.33
N THR A 1049 -5.97 -58.83 -5.60
CA THR A 1049 -5.41 -60.06 -6.19
C THR A 1049 -3.88 -60.01 -6.17
N LEU A 1050 -3.28 -58.86 -6.49
CA LEU A 1050 -1.83 -58.68 -6.37
C LEU A 1050 -1.36 -58.92 -4.92
N LEU A 1051 -1.99 -58.29 -3.93
CA LEU A 1051 -1.53 -58.32 -2.55
C LEU A 1051 -1.80 -59.65 -1.83
N GLU A 1052 -2.93 -60.29 -2.08
CA GLU A 1052 -3.36 -61.51 -1.36
C GLU A 1052 -2.86 -62.79 -2.01
N LYS A 1053 -2.57 -62.77 -3.32
CA LYS A 1053 -2.19 -63.96 -4.07
C LYS A 1053 -0.85 -63.81 -4.77
N ASP A 1054 -0.73 -62.85 -5.67
CA ASP A 1054 0.39 -62.83 -6.62
C ASP A 1054 1.71 -62.43 -5.96
N VAL A 1055 1.71 -61.42 -5.10
CA VAL A 1055 2.88 -60.98 -4.33
C VAL A 1055 3.33 -62.05 -3.32
N PRO A 1056 2.44 -62.67 -2.51
CA PRO A 1056 2.83 -63.79 -1.66
C PRO A 1056 3.42 -64.98 -2.42
N GLU A 1057 2.84 -65.34 -3.57
CA GLU A 1057 3.38 -66.42 -4.43
C GLU A 1057 4.75 -66.05 -4.97
N PHE A 1058 4.92 -64.82 -5.47
CA PHE A 1058 6.19 -64.32 -5.95
C PHE A 1058 7.25 -64.23 -4.83
N ASN A 1059 6.86 -63.82 -3.62
CA ASN A 1059 7.74 -63.74 -2.46
C ASN A 1059 8.26 -65.11 -2.02
N ARG A 1060 7.52 -66.21 -2.25
CA ARG A 1060 8.06 -67.57 -2.04
C ARG A 1060 9.23 -67.85 -2.99
N VAL A 1061 9.12 -67.42 -4.25
CA VAL A 1061 10.20 -67.56 -5.25
C VAL A 1061 11.43 -66.75 -4.85
N LEU A 1062 11.26 -65.53 -4.30
CA LEU A 1062 12.37 -64.74 -3.76
C LEU A 1062 13.01 -65.41 -2.53
N ALA A 1063 12.19 -65.92 -1.62
CA ALA A 1063 12.64 -66.57 -0.39
C ALA A 1063 13.43 -67.86 -0.66
N GLU A 1064 13.02 -68.67 -1.64
CA GLU A 1064 13.78 -69.86 -2.11
C GLU A 1064 15.19 -69.50 -2.60
N ARG A 1065 15.40 -68.24 -2.99
CA ARG A 1065 16.68 -67.69 -3.46
C ARG A 1065 17.38 -66.82 -2.40
N ARG A 1066 16.89 -66.79 -1.16
CA ARG A 1066 17.40 -65.96 -0.05
C ARG A 1066 17.42 -64.46 -0.34
N ILE A 1067 16.53 -63.98 -1.21
CA ILE A 1067 16.32 -62.56 -1.49
C ILE A 1067 15.19 -62.05 -0.60
N THR A 1068 15.35 -60.84 -0.05
CA THR A 1068 14.35 -60.20 0.80
C THR A 1068 13.01 -60.08 0.04
N PRO A 1069 11.90 -60.55 0.62
CA PRO A 1069 10.57 -60.39 0.05
C PRO A 1069 10.21 -58.92 -0.22
N ILE A 1070 9.50 -58.66 -1.32
CA ILE A 1070 8.92 -57.34 -1.55
C ILE A 1070 7.72 -57.12 -0.62
N THR A 1071 7.57 -55.90 -0.10
CA THR A 1071 6.50 -55.56 0.84
C THR A 1071 5.69 -54.38 0.34
N ALA A 1072 4.37 -54.43 0.55
CA ALA A 1072 3.53 -53.26 0.36
C ALA A 1072 3.74 -52.32 1.55
N VAL A 1073 4.48 -51.23 1.35
CA VAL A 1073 4.63 -50.19 2.38
C VAL A 1073 3.29 -49.46 2.53
N GLY A 1074 2.75 -49.39 3.76
CA GLY A 1074 1.54 -48.62 4.07
C GLY A 1074 0.31 -49.37 4.62
N ALA A 1075 0.49 -50.54 5.26
CA ALA A 1075 -0.51 -51.07 6.21
C ALA A 1075 -0.16 -50.60 7.64
N PRO A 1076 -1.12 -50.19 8.48
CA PRO A 1076 -0.82 -50.03 9.91
C PRO A 1076 -0.48 -51.41 10.48
N ALA A 1077 0.66 -51.51 11.16
CA ALA A 1077 0.93 -52.65 12.02
C ALA A 1077 -0.10 -52.65 13.15
N GLN A 1078 -1.00 -53.64 13.19
CA GLN A 1078 -1.68 -53.92 14.45
C GLN A 1078 -0.63 -54.48 15.43
N PRO A 1079 -0.52 -53.96 16.66
CA PRO A 1079 0.32 -54.57 17.67
C PRO A 1079 -0.31 -55.91 18.04
N SER A 1080 0.41 -57.01 17.81
CA SER A 1080 0.04 -58.30 18.41
C SER A 1080 0.20 -58.19 19.92
N GLU A 1081 -0.91 -58.25 20.66
CA GLU A 1081 -0.90 -58.54 22.09
C GLU A 1081 -0.15 -59.86 22.30
N ARG A 1082 1.06 -59.79 22.87
CA ARG A 1082 1.65 -60.94 23.55
C ARG A 1082 1.05 -60.97 24.96
N GLN A 1083 0.21 -61.97 25.23
CA GLN A 1083 -0.07 -62.38 26.60
C GLN A 1083 1.23 -62.88 27.25
N PRO A 1084 1.52 -62.53 28.51
CA PRO A 1084 2.60 -63.14 29.27
C PRO A 1084 2.14 -64.47 29.89
N GLU A 1085 2.97 -65.51 29.75
CA GLU A 1085 3.07 -66.57 30.76
C GLU A 1085 3.94 -66.11 31.94
#